data_AF-A0A971R4W3-F1
#
_entry.id   AF-A0A971R4W3-F1
#
_cell.length_a   1.000
_cell.length_b   1.000
_cell.length_c   1.000
_cell.angle_alpha   90.00
_cell.angle_beta   90.00
_cell.angle_gamma   90.00
#
_symmetry.space_group_name_H-M   'P 1'
#
loop_
_entity.id
_entity.type
_entity.pdbx_description
1 polymer ?
#
loop_
_entity_poly.entity_id
_entity_poly.type
_entity_poly.pdbx_seq_one_letter_code
_entity_poly.pdbx_strand_id
1 'polypeptide(L)'
;MDMRKLVWISGGAGAAMILVAAALMGPARDLIERPIRTTDTPTVVITSTPAPFPAEQVATPTTGPASLHWERNGGRQALCDRLTVDQQGQARFGTCDGGMQVAELTADELRRYQAYIARHSDFTYEVAESADANQRLMLHLAGEGDRAPTSIEQEAIMFWAQTVFDRLQAEDRRATAVAAARSQLANTLGLDAEEITVLGVENAIWPDGCLGIPLQGQSCSPGQVSGLSITLGVGDDLYEYRADGHGLVLAVTGASNPTSAVSPTTAGPTATPYVWPTALPTPTRTPVSTPAPTRAPAPSGYWRAEYYANHELAGYPLLVRHEDWIDYDWGYGSPAVGLPTDHFSVRWSRRVNFSAGDYNWKVRADDGVRLYIDGVLILDRWYGGYTEDIVKRYMGAGEHEIIVEFFELEGIARARMTWEKLYPPKTPIPSPTPTVHITEWRGEYFANNELKGTPRLVRNDARIDFDWGLGKPHSSLPSDNFSVRWTRKYDLPEGPYRFDVRADDGARLYIDGLLVLDEWRTQSARDFVGHAWLPAGEHTIVLEYVEYTLNATVSLQGAIVPAFDGWQGAYYPNRDLLGAPRLVRDDEAIDFAWGTDQPAPNMPADNWSARWIKDIYTEAGTHRFTVTTDDGVRVYVDGVRIIDHWVVSAASEQSGNIVLAAGTHRVTVEYFDAGGNAQISLDWARVSGADATPTYTRTATATATQTPTSTVTPTLT
;
A
#
# COMPACT_ATOMS: atom_id res chain seq x y z
N MET A 1 -5.87 -37.88 52.46
CA MET A 1 -5.37 -36.61 53.01
C MET A 1 -6.42 -35.56 52.71
N ASP A 2 -6.93 -34.97 53.78
CA ASP A 2 -8.05 -34.05 53.88
C ASP A 2 -7.47 -32.65 54.10
N MET A 3 -7.96 -31.62 53.39
CA MET A 3 -8.06 -30.28 53.98
C MET A 3 -9.03 -29.37 53.21
N ARG A 4 -10.06 -29.02 53.96
CA ARG A 4 -11.24 -28.18 53.74
C ARG A 4 -11.00 -26.65 53.80
N LYS A 5 -12.00 -25.94 53.24
CA LYS A 5 -12.55 -24.58 53.56
C LYS A 5 -11.79 -23.38 52.95
N LEU A 6 -12.46 -22.32 52.46
CA LEU A 6 -13.62 -21.60 53.00
C LEU A 6 -14.51 -20.92 51.91
N VAL A 7 -15.71 -20.54 52.36
CA VAL A 7 -16.96 -20.08 51.69
C VAL A 7 -17.19 -18.58 51.91
N TRP A 8 -17.96 -17.88 51.04
CA TRP A 8 -19.05 -16.88 51.27
C TRP A 8 -19.65 -16.52 49.87
N ILE A 9 -20.91 -16.80 49.45
CA ILE A 9 -22.28 -16.35 49.86
C ILE A 9 -22.42 -14.82 49.76
N SER A 10 -23.38 -14.13 49.10
CA SER A 10 -24.69 -14.34 48.42
C SER A 10 -25.01 -13.01 47.70
N GLY A 11 -25.71 -12.94 46.57
CA GLY A 11 -27.19 -12.98 46.49
C GLY A 11 -27.73 -11.75 45.73
N GLY A 12 -28.86 -11.90 45.04
CA GLY A 12 -29.56 -10.76 44.42
C GLY A 12 -30.49 -11.15 43.27
N ALA A 13 -31.71 -11.59 43.62
CA ALA A 13 -32.82 -11.81 42.71
C ALA A 13 -33.42 -10.50 42.18
N GLY A 14 -33.97 -10.52 40.96
CA GLY A 14 -34.85 -9.49 40.41
C GLY A 14 -35.82 -10.11 39.42
N ALA A 15 -37.11 -10.13 39.76
CA ALA A 15 -38.18 -10.82 39.06
C ALA A 15 -39.05 -9.89 38.21
N ALA A 16 -39.66 -10.49 37.18
CA ALA A 16 -41.06 -10.36 36.73
C ALA A 16 -41.57 -9.14 35.90
N MET A 17 -42.09 -9.52 34.72
CA MET A 17 -43.38 -9.15 34.06
C MET A 17 -43.70 -7.69 33.65
N ILE A 18 -44.20 -7.49 32.41
CA ILE A 18 -45.63 -7.31 32.03
C ILE A 18 -45.81 -6.92 30.53
N LEU A 19 -46.59 -7.75 29.83
CA LEU A 19 -47.63 -7.57 28.78
C LEU A 19 -47.62 -6.43 27.70
N VAL A 20 -47.75 -6.88 26.44
CA VAL A 20 -48.80 -6.63 25.42
C VAL A 20 -49.14 -5.20 24.97
N ALA A 21 -49.01 -4.96 23.66
CA ALA A 21 -50.04 -4.29 22.85
C ALA A 21 -50.02 -4.79 21.40
N ALA A 22 -51.21 -5.12 20.89
CA ALA A 22 -51.47 -5.72 19.60
C ALA A 22 -51.88 -4.69 18.53
N ALA A 23 -51.61 -5.05 17.27
CA ALA A 23 -52.40 -4.89 16.04
C ALA A 23 -53.11 -3.56 15.73
N LEU A 24 -52.97 -3.10 14.48
CA LEU A 24 -54.06 -2.57 13.63
C LEU A 24 -53.52 -2.24 12.22
N MET A 25 -53.98 -2.99 11.20
CA MET A 25 -54.69 -2.50 10.01
C MET A 25 -54.63 -3.54 8.86
N GLY A 26 -55.81 -3.87 8.36
CA GLY A 26 -56.09 -4.93 7.39
C GLY A 26 -56.03 -4.50 5.92
N PRO A 27 -56.53 -5.35 5.01
CA PRO A 27 -56.09 -5.44 3.61
C PRO A 27 -56.98 -4.66 2.64
N ALA A 28 -56.44 -4.33 1.47
CA ALA A 28 -57.23 -3.91 0.31
C ALA A 28 -56.91 -4.83 -0.88
N ARG A 29 -57.97 -5.45 -1.41
CA ARG A 29 -58.01 -6.28 -2.63
C ARG A 29 -58.47 -5.45 -3.82
N ASP A 30 -57.95 -5.86 -4.98
CA ASP A 30 -58.47 -5.80 -6.35
C ASP A 30 -58.85 -4.45 -6.98
N LEU A 31 -58.27 -4.15 -8.15
CA LEU A 31 -58.90 -4.45 -9.45
C LEU A 31 -58.09 -3.88 -10.64
N ILE A 32 -58.19 -4.61 -11.76
CA ILE A 32 -58.18 -4.20 -13.18
C ILE A 32 -56.97 -4.65 -14.03
N GLU A 33 -57.26 -5.70 -14.79
CA GLU A 33 -56.56 -6.27 -15.95
C GLU A 33 -56.58 -5.34 -17.19
N ARG A 34 -55.57 -5.42 -18.07
CA ARG A 34 -55.69 -5.88 -19.48
C ARG A 34 -54.34 -5.84 -20.25
N PRO A 35 -54.20 -6.63 -21.35
CA PRO A 35 -52.96 -7.33 -21.72
C PRO A 35 -52.28 -6.79 -23.00
N ILE A 36 -50.97 -7.04 -23.17
CA ILE A 36 -50.28 -6.88 -24.46
C ILE A 36 -49.43 -8.13 -24.76
N ARG A 37 -49.54 -8.57 -26.02
CA ARG A 37 -49.13 -9.85 -26.60
C ARG A 37 -47.62 -10.03 -26.75
N THR A 38 -47.17 -11.27 -26.59
CA THR A 38 -45.90 -11.83 -27.05
C THR A 38 -46.02 -12.39 -28.48
N THR A 39 -45.01 -12.13 -29.31
CA THR A 39 -44.60 -12.83 -30.55
C THR A 39 -43.25 -12.21 -30.92
N ASP A 40 -42.16 -12.86 -31.34
CA ASP A 40 -41.82 -14.24 -31.71
C ASP A 40 -40.29 -14.36 -31.59
N THR A 41 -39.81 -15.54 -31.24
CA THR A 41 -38.38 -15.91 -31.32
C THR A 41 -38.11 -16.58 -32.67
N PRO A 42 -37.04 -16.22 -33.41
CA PRO A 42 -36.47 -17.12 -34.40
C PRO A 42 -35.06 -17.57 -34.02
N THR A 43 -34.84 -18.87 -34.08
CA THR A 43 -33.53 -19.54 -34.05
C THR A 43 -32.80 -19.30 -35.38
N VAL A 44 -31.54 -18.86 -35.35
CA VAL A 44 -30.69 -18.81 -36.56
C VAL A 44 -29.28 -19.35 -36.30
N VAL A 45 -28.86 -20.13 -37.28
CA VAL A 45 -27.62 -20.90 -37.49
C VAL A 45 -26.40 -19.98 -37.60
N ILE A 46 -25.30 -20.38 -36.97
CA ILE A 46 -23.97 -19.76 -37.13
C ILE A 46 -23.45 -20.07 -38.53
N THR A 47 -23.32 -19.04 -39.37
CA THR A 47 -22.45 -19.08 -40.56
C THR A 47 -21.57 -17.84 -40.59
N SER A 48 -20.34 -18.09 -41.01
CA SER A 48 -19.17 -17.23 -41.00
C SER A 48 -19.21 -16.07 -42.02
N THR A 49 -18.52 -15.00 -41.65
CA THR A 49 -17.88 -13.97 -42.51
C THR A 49 -18.74 -12.78 -42.96
N PRO A 50 -18.33 -11.54 -42.65
CA PRO A 50 -18.70 -10.37 -43.43
C PRO A 50 -17.51 -9.80 -44.23
N ALA A 51 -17.77 -9.45 -45.49
CA ALA A 51 -16.94 -8.55 -46.29
C ALA A 51 -17.66 -7.19 -46.44
N PRO A 52 -16.92 -6.08 -46.70
CA PRO A 52 -17.20 -4.73 -46.16
C PRO A 52 -17.83 -3.77 -47.18
N PHE A 53 -18.31 -2.58 -46.77
CA PHE A 53 -18.30 -1.26 -47.48
C PHE A 53 -19.02 -0.17 -46.62
N PRO A 54 -18.81 1.14 -46.81
CA PRO A 54 -17.55 1.91 -46.90
C PRO A 54 -17.46 3.01 -45.81
N ALA A 55 -16.25 3.57 -45.65
CA ALA A 55 -15.87 4.54 -44.63
C ALA A 55 -16.33 5.98 -44.92
N GLU A 56 -16.68 6.70 -43.86
CA GLU A 56 -16.52 8.16 -43.78
C GLU A 56 -15.51 8.47 -42.66
N GLN A 57 -14.53 9.29 -42.99
CA GLN A 57 -13.21 9.34 -42.36
C GLN A 57 -13.15 10.35 -41.20
N VAL A 58 -12.87 9.85 -40.00
CA VAL A 58 -12.12 10.58 -38.97
C VAL A 58 -11.12 9.58 -38.40
N ALA A 59 -9.82 9.90 -38.47
CA ALA A 59 -8.74 8.98 -38.09
C ALA A 59 -8.78 8.64 -36.59
N THR A 60 -9.16 7.41 -36.26
CA THR A 60 -8.98 6.79 -34.94
C THR A 60 -7.64 6.03 -34.89
N PRO A 61 -6.90 6.05 -33.77
CA PRO A 61 -5.78 5.15 -33.59
C PRO A 61 -6.31 3.71 -33.55
N THR A 62 -5.79 2.85 -34.44
CA THR A 62 -6.13 1.43 -34.53
C THR A 62 -5.72 0.68 -33.26
N THR A 63 -6.70 0.31 -32.45
CA THR A 63 -6.56 -0.56 -31.26
C THR A 63 -6.73 -2.03 -31.66
N GLY A 64 -5.85 -2.91 -31.17
CA GLY A 64 -6.00 -4.36 -31.32
C GLY A 64 -7.15 -4.92 -30.48
N PRO A 65 -7.48 -6.23 -30.59
CA PRO A 65 -8.41 -6.88 -29.66
C PRO A 65 -7.86 -6.79 -28.22
N ALA A 66 -8.73 -6.52 -27.26
CA ALA A 66 -8.35 -6.46 -25.85
C ALA A 66 -7.93 -7.85 -25.36
N SER A 67 -6.77 -7.93 -24.70
CA SER A 67 -6.25 -9.16 -24.10
C SER A 67 -6.55 -9.25 -22.61
N LEU A 68 -7.05 -8.18 -21.99
CA LEU A 68 -7.59 -8.20 -20.63
C LEU A 68 -8.90 -7.44 -20.54
N HIS A 69 -9.84 -8.01 -19.80
CA HIS A 69 -11.11 -7.40 -19.41
C HIS A 69 -11.29 -7.58 -17.90
N TRP A 70 -11.52 -6.48 -17.20
CA TRP A 70 -11.82 -6.45 -15.78
C TRP A 70 -13.11 -5.66 -15.55
N GLU A 71 -13.98 -6.16 -14.68
CA GLU A 71 -15.22 -5.50 -14.31
C GLU A 71 -15.52 -5.61 -12.82
N ARG A 72 -16.08 -4.54 -12.25
CA ARG A 72 -16.64 -4.49 -10.89
C ARG A 72 -18.10 -4.05 -10.97
N ASN A 73 -18.99 -4.95 -10.58
CA ASN A 73 -20.45 -4.78 -10.70
C ASN A 73 -21.15 -4.98 -9.35
N GLY A 74 -22.08 -4.10 -8.99
CA GLY A 74 -22.90 -4.21 -7.78
C GLY A 74 -22.32 -3.48 -6.56
N GLY A 75 -22.54 -4.00 -5.35
CA GLY A 75 -22.20 -3.30 -4.10
C GLY A 75 -23.33 -2.39 -3.59
N ARG A 76 -23.19 -1.89 -2.36
CA ARG A 76 -24.14 -0.93 -1.75
C ARG A 76 -24.24 0.39 -2.53
N GLN A 77 -23.25 0.69 -3.37
CA GLN A 77 -23.21 1.86 -4.23
C GLN A 77 -23.65 1.58 -5.68
N ALA A 78 -24.06 0.34 -6.00
CA ALA A 78 -24.41 -0.08 -7.37
C ALA A 78 -23.34 0.31 -8.40
N LEU A 79 -22.07 0.06 -8.06
CA LEU A 79 -20.93 0.37 -8.93
C LEU A 79 -21.00 -0.49 -10.19
N CYS A 80 -20.55 0.09 -11.30
CA CYS A 80 -20.32 -0.61 -12.54
C CYS A 80 -19.09 -0.01 -13.17
N ASP A 81 -17.93 -0.62 -12.95
CA ASP A 81 -16.64 -0.17 -13.43
C ASP A 81 -16.05 -1.19 -14.41
N ARG A 82 -15.33 -0.71 -15.41
CA ARG A 82 -14.70 -1.54 -16.45
C ARG A 82 -13.30 -1.05 -16.75
N LEU A 83 -12.39 -2.00 -16.95
CA LEU A 83 -11.07 -1.81 -17.53
C LEU A 83 -10.89 -2.84 -18.66
N THR A 84 -10.43 -2.39 -19.83
CA THR A 84 -9.91 -3.28 -20.87
C THR A 84 -8.50 -2.86 -21.24
N VAL A 85 -7.59 -3.79 -21.48
CA VAL A 85 -6.22 -3.49 -21.94
C VAL A 85 -5.95 -4.28 -23.20
N ASP A 86 -5.45 -3.61 -24.24
CA ASP A 86 -4.99 -4.27 -25.47
C ASP A 86 -3.56 -4.81 -25.35
N GLN A 87 -3.13 -5.60 -26.34
CA GLN A 87 -1.78 -6.21 -26.32
C GLN A 87 -0.63 -5.19 -26.23
N GLN A 88 -0.85 -3.94 -26.64
CA GLN A 88 0.15 -2.89 -26.62
C GLN A 88 0.21 -2.14 -25.28
N GLY A 89 -0.75 -2.39 -24.37
CA GLY A 89 -0.84 -1.71 -23.09
C GLY A 89 -1.76 -0.49 -23.09
N GLN A 90 -2.55 -0.29 -24.14
CA GLN A 90 -3.54 0.78 -24.14
C GLN A 90 -4.75 0.34 -23.32
N ALA A 91 -5.01 1.08 -22.25
CA ALA A 91 -6.10 0.87 -21.33
C ALA A 91 -7.32 1.71 -21.72
N ARG A 92 -8.50 1.09 -21.70
CA ARG A 92 -9.79 1.79 -21.73
C ARG A 92 -10.50 1.55 -20.42
N PHE A 93 -10.91 2.61 -19.73
CA PHE A 93 -11.47 2.52 -18.39
C PHE A 93 -12.63 3.48 -18.19
N GLY A 94 -13.53 3.16 -17.28
CA GLY A 94 -14.65 4.03 -16.92
C GLY A 94 -15.76 3.26 -16.22
N THR A 95 -16.93 3.89 -16.10
CA THR A 95 -18.13 3.20 -15.64
C THR A 95 -18.84 2.52 -16.82
N CYS A 96 -19.55 1.42 -16.58
CA CYS A 96 -20.19 0.65 -17.67
C CYS A 96 -21.21 1.47 -18.47
N ASP A 97 -21.91 2.36 -17.79
CA ASP A 97 -22.96 3.23 -18.36
C ASP A 97 -22.43 4.63 -18.70
N GLY A 98 -21.16 4.91 -18.38
CA GLY A 98 -20.49 6.18 -18.63
C GLY A 98 -19.62 6.16 -19.89
N GLY A 99 -18.97 7.29 -20.15
CA GLY A 99 -17.93 7.36 -21.19
C GLY A 99 -16.68 6.61 -20.75
N MET A 100 -16.14 5.77 -21.64
CA MET A 100 -14.84 5.12 -21.45
C MET A 100 -13.72 6.08 -21.86
N GLN A 101 -12.78 6.32 -20.95
CA GLN A 101 -11.54 7.05 -21.20
C GLN A 101 -10.45 6.12 -21.74
N VAL A 102 -9.41 6.69 -22.35
CA VAL A 102 -8.25 5.96 -22.86
C VAL A 102 -6.98 6.49 -22.21
N ALA A 103 -6.12 5.58 -21.76
CA ALA A 103 -4.81 5.89 -21.19
C ALA A 103 -3.81 4.77 -21.52
N GLU A 104 -2.54 4.99 -21.23
CA GLU A 104 -1.49 3.99 -21.38
C GLU A 104 -1.11 3.41 -20.01
N LEU A 105 -0.75 2.13 -19.98
CA LEU A 105 -0.08 1.55 -18.81
C LEU A 105 1.28 2.20 -18.59
N THR A 106 1.69 2.31 -17.33
CA THR A 106 3.08 2.66 -16.99
C THR A 106 4.05 1.57 -17.48
N ALA A 107 5.35 1.88 -17.58
CA ALA A 107 6.35 0.90 -18.02
C ALA A 107 6.39 -0.37 -17.15
N ASP A 108 6.14 -0.25 -15.85
CA ASP A 108 6.14 -1.38 -14.91
C ASP A 108 4.86 -2.21 -15.05
N GLU A 109 3.71 -1.56 -15.18
CA GLU A 109 2.43 -2.22 -15.43
C GLU A 109 2.43 -2.94 -16.78
N LEU A 110 2.99 -2.33 -17.83
CA LEU A 110 3.10 -2.94 -19.15
C LEU A 110 3.98 -4.19 -19.11
N ARG A 111 5.15 -4.13 -18.45
CA ARG A 111 6.02 -5.30 -18.28
C ARG A 111 5.31 -6.43 -17.55
N ARG A 112 4.61 -6.11 -16.46
CA ARG A 112 3.85 -7.09 -15.67
C ARG A 112 2.70 -7.70 -16.47
N TYR A 113 1.96 -6.87 -17.20
CA TYR A 113 0.89 -7.29 -18.09
C TYR A 113 1.38 -8.24 -19.20
N GLN A 114 2.50 -7.89 -19.85
CA GLN A 114 3.13 -8.74 -20.86
C GLN A 114 3.60 -10.07 -20.28
N ALA A 115 4.13 -10.08 -19.05
CA ALA A 115 4.48 -11.32 -18.36
C ALA A 115 3.24 -12.19 -18.09
N TYR A 116 2.08 -11.60 -17.74
CA TYR A 116 0.84 -12.35 -17.58
C TYR A 116 0.36 -12.97 -18.88
N ILE A 117 0.32 -12.20 -19.97
CA ILE A 117 -0.06 -12.73 -21.29
C ILE A 117 0.86 -13.88 -21.70
N ALA A 118 2.18 -13.70 -21.58
CA ALA A 118 3.14 -14.70 -22.03
C ALA A 118 3.12 -15.99 -21.19
N ARG A 119 2.83 -15.89 -19.89
CA ARG A 119 2.95 -17.01 -18.94
C ARG A 119 1.70 -17.86 -18.85
N HIS A 120 0.52 -17.29 -19.10
CA HIS A 120 -0.75 -17.94 -18.82
C HIS A 120 -1.54 -18.28 -20.08
N SER A 121 -2.26 -19.39 -20.02
CA SER A 121 -3.35 -19.66 -20.96
C SER A 121 -4.53 -18.72 -20.72
N ASP A 122 -5.44 -18.62 -21.70
CA ASP A 122 -6.75 -17.98 -21.52
C ASP A 122 -7.46 -18.46 -20.24
N PHE A 123 -7.95 -17.53 -19.43
CA PHE A 123 -8.78 -17.83 -18.26
C PHE A 123 -9.77 -16.72 -17.92
N THR A 124 -10.82 -17.11 -17.18
CA THR A 124 -11.77 -16.21 -16.51
C THR A 124 -11.78 -16.50 -15.02
N TYR A 125 -11.81 -15.44 -14.20
CA TYR A 125 -11.86 -15.51 -12.76
C TYR A 125 -12.94 -14.57 -12.22
N GLU A 126 -13.77 -15.06 -11.31
CA GLU A 126 -14.91 -14.33 -10.74
C GLU A 126 -14.94 -14.49 -9.22
N VAL A 127 -15.18 -13.38 -8.51
CA VAL A 127 -15.31 -13.35 -7.05
C VAL A 127 -16.56 -12.58 -6.66
N ALA A 128 -17.30 -13.11 -5.67
CA ALA A 128 -18.38 -12.40 -5.00
C ALA A 128 -17.92 -11.98 -3.60
N GLU A 129 -17.82 -10.67 -3.34
CA GLU A 129 -17.17 -10.14 -2.13
C GLU A 129 -18.02 -10.30 -0.84
N SER A 130 -19.35 -10.44 -0.91
CA SER A 130 -20.19 -10.95 0.19
C SER A 130 -21.66 -11.12 -0.20
N ALA A 131 -22.39 -11.97 0.55
CA ALA A 131 -23.84 -12.12 0.43
C ALA A 131 -24.64 -10.83 0.75
N ASP A 132 -24.04 -9.89 1.50
CA ASP A 132 -24.68 -8.66 1.96
C ASP A 132 -24.44 -7.46 1.03
N ALA A 133 -23.51 -7.57 0.07
CA ALA A 133 -23.13 -6.47 -0.82
C ALA A 133 -23.56 -6.66 -2.29
N ASN A 134 -23.88 -7.89 -2.74
CA ASN A 134 -24.15 -8.19 -4.16
C ASN A 134 -23.05 -7.68 -5.13
N GLN A 135 -21.83 -7.46 -4.64
CA GLN A 135 -20.70 -7.03 -5.46
C GLN A 135 -20.01 -8.23 -6.11
N ARG A 136 -19.70 -8.10 -7.40
CA ARG A 136 -19.04 -9.10 -8.23
C ARG A 136 -17.85 -8.47 -8.93
N LEU A 137 -16.72 -9.15 -8.85
CA LEU A 137 -15.52 -8.85 -9.62
C LEU A 137 -15.35 -9.92 -10.70
N MET A 138 -15.07 -9.51 -11.93
CA MET A 138 -14.80 -10.39 -13.05
C MET A 138 -13.49 -9.98 -13.72
N LEU A 139 -12.66 -10.97 -14.02
CA LEU A 139 -11.45 -10.83 -14.80
C LEU A 139 -11.47 -11.87 -15.91
N HIS A 140 -11.13 -11.46 -17.11
CA HIS A 140 -10.79 -12.33 -18.22
C HIS A 140 -9.44 -11.88 -18.78
N LEU A 141 -8.51 -12.82 -18.95
CA LEU A 141 -7.21 -12.60 -19.57
C LEU A 141 -7.05 -13.58 -20.73
N ALA A 142 -6.96 -13.06 -21.96
CA ALA A 142 -6.59 -13.82 -23.13
C ALA A 142 -5.06 -13.92 -23.22
N GLY A 143 -4.51 -14.93 -22.54
CA GLY A 143 -3.08 -15.22 -22.53
C GLY A 143 -2.62 -16.06 -23.73
N GLU A 144 -1.33 -15.96 -24.06
CA GLU A 144 -0.65 -16.68 -25.15
C GLU A 144 0.15 -17.90 -24.64
N GLY A 145 0.25 -18.07 -23.32
CA GLY A 145 0.93 -19.19 -22.67
C GLY A 145 0.09 -20.48 -22.66
N ASP A 146 0.71 -21.57 -22.19
CA ASP A 146 0.10 -22.89 -22.09
C ASP A 146 -0.28 -23.29 -20.66
N ARG A 147 0.08 -22.47 -19.67
CA ARG A 147 -0.09 -22.77 -18.25
C ARG A 147 -1.33 -22.11 -17.66
N ALA A 148 -2.23 -22.91 -17.10
CA ALA A 148 -3.34 -22.38 -16.31
C ALA A 148 -2.81 -21.64 -15.05
N PRO A 149 -3.33 -20.45 -14.72
CA PRO A 149 -2.97 -19.78 -13.47
C PRO A 149 -3.46 -20.56 -12.24
N THR A 150 -2.69 -20.52 -11.17
CA THR A 150 -3.14 -20.94 -9.84
C THR A 150 -4.14 -19.93 -9.26
N SER A 151 -4.91 -20.31 -8.24
CA SER A 151 -5.87 -19.39 -7.61
C SER A 151 -5.23 -18.12 -7.04
N ILE A 152 -4.01 -18.23 -6.49
CA ILE A 152 -3.25 -17.06 -5.99
C ILE A 152 -2.86 -16.14 -7.15
N GLU A 153 -2.43 -16.70 -8.28
CA GLU A 153 -2.08 -15.91 -9.46
C GLU A 153 -3.33 -15.23 -10.06
N GLN A 154 -4.47 -15.92 -10.10
CA GLN A 154 -5.75 -15.33 -10.53
C GLN A 154 -6.13 -14.11 -9.67
N GLU A 155 -6.04 -14.23 -8.34
CA GLU A 155 -6.30 -13.14 -7.39
C GLU A 155 -5.30 -11.99 -7.54
N ALA A 156 -4.02 -12.31 -7.74
CA ALA A 156 -2.98 -11.32 -7.96
C ALA A 156 -3.22 -10.50 -9.24
N ILE A 157 -3.64 -11.15 -10.34
CA ILE A 157 -3.95 -10.47 -11.61
C ILE A 157 -5.23 -9.63 -11.47
N MET A 158 -6.27 -10.15 -10.81
CA MET A 158 -7.53 -9.43 -10.55
C MET A 158 -7.26 -8.12 -9.79
N PHE A 159 -6.48 -8.20 -8.72
CA PHE A 159 -6.15 -7.03 -7.91
C PHE A 159 -5.22 -6.06 -8.61
N TRP A 160 -4.27 -6.56 -9.39
CA TRP A 160 -3.44 -5.71 -10.23
C TRP A 160 -4.31 -4.91 -11.21
N ALA A 161 -5.26 -5.54 -11.90
CA ALA A 161 -6.18 -4.86 -12.81
C ALA A 161 -7.04 -3.81 -12.10
N GLN A 162 -7.54 -4.11 -10.90
CA GLN A 162 -8.25 -3.14 -10.06
C GLN A 162 -7.36 -1.94 -9.67
N THR A 163 -6.10 -2.19 -9.30
CA THR A 163 -5.15 -1.13 -8.92
C THR A 163 -4.85 -0.21 -10.11
N VAL A 164 -4.70 -0.78 -11.32
CA VAL A 164 -4.57 -0.03 -12.56
C VAL A 164 -5.81 0.83 -12.79
N PHE A 165 -7.01 0.26 -12.67
CA PHE A 165 -8.27 1.00 -12.83
C PHE A 165 -8.37 2.16 -11.83
N ASP A 166 -8.14 1.92 -10.55
CA ASP A 166 -8.28 2.93 -9.49
C ASP A 166 -7.25 4.06 -9.68
N ARG A 167 -6.02 3.75 -10.11
CA ARG A 167 -5.00 4.75 -10.49
C ARG A 167 -5.46 5.59 -11.67
N LEU A 168 -5.89 4.97 -12.76
CA LEU A 168 -6.36 5.66 -13.96
C LEU A 168 -7.57 6.56 -13.67
N GLN A 169 -8.52 6.05 -12.88
CA GLN A 169 -9.69 6.82 -12.46
C GLN A 169 -9.32 7.99 -11.54
N ALA A 170 -8.29 7.87 -10.71
CA ALA A 170 -7.78 8.97 -9.90
C ALA A 170 -7.07 10.04 -10.77
N GLU A 171 -6.27 9.63 -11.75
CA GLU A 171 -5.61 10.52 -12.71
C GLU A 171 -6.62 11.30 -13.56
N ASP A 172 -7.66 10.63 -14.06
CA ASP A 172 -8.72 11.24 -14.85
C ASP A 172 -9.56 12.25 -14.03
N ARG A 173 -9.96 11.87 -12.81
CA ARG A 173 -10.67 12.79 -11.89
C ARG A 173 -9.83 14.02 -11.58
N ARG A 174 -8.52 13.84 -11.36
CA ARG A 174 -7.58 14.94 -11.14
C ARG A 174 -7.50 15.86 -12.35
N ALA A 175 -7.33 15.31 -13.55
CA ALA A 175 -7.29 16.08 -14.78
C ALA A 175 -8.59 16.86 -15.03
N THR A 176 -9.73 16.22 -14.82
CA THR A 176 -11.07 16.82 -14.97
C THR A 176 -11.29 17.97 -13.98
N ALA A 177 -10.96 17.78 -12.70
CA ALA A 177 -11.10 18.83 -11.69
C ALA A 177 -10.21 20.04 -11.99
N VAL A 178 -8.98 19.82 -12.45
CA VAL A 178 -8.06 20.89 -12.87
C VAL A 178 -8.59 21.64 -14.08
N ALA A 179 -9.09 20.93 -15.09
CA ALA A 179 -9.69 21.54 -16.28
C ALA A 179 -10.92 22.39 -15.91
N ALA A 180 -11.78 21.89 -15.02
CA ALA A 180 -12.93 22.62 -14.52
C ALA A 180 -12.52 23.88 -13.73
N ALA A 181 -11.53 23.78 -12.84
CA ALA A 181 -11.00 24.93 -12.10
C ALA A 181 -10.42 26.01 -13.04
N ARG A 182 -9.60 25.61 -14.03
CA ARG A 182 -9.04 26.52 -15.04
C ARG A 182 -10.15 27.18 -15.86
N SER A 183 -11.15 26.42 -16.29
CA SER A 183 -12.27 26.97 -17.06
C SER A 183 -13.10 27.96 -16.22
N GLN A 184 -13.37 27.67 -14.95
CA GLN A 184 -14.05 28.60 -14.04
C GLN A 184 -13.25 29.89 -13.86
N LEU A 185 -11.93 29.80 -13.65
CA LEU A 185 -11.07 30.97 -13.48
C LEU A 185 -10.96 31.79 -14.78
N ALA A 186 -10.77 31.12 -15.91
CA ALA A 186 -10.71 31.74 -17.24
C ALA A 186 -11.97 32.56 -17.53
N ASN A 187 -13.15 31.97 -17.28
CA ASN A 187 -14.43 32.66 -17.42
C ASN A 187 -14.58 33.84 -16.46
N THR A 188 -14.05 33.72 -15.24
CA THR A 188 -14.11 34.78 -14.22
C THR A 188 -13.24 35.99 -14.60
N LEU A 189 -12.06 35.73 -15.16
CA LEU A 189 -11.08 36.77 -15.51
C LEU A 189 -11.17 37.24 -16.97
N GLY A 190 -11.96 36.56 -17.81
CA GLY A 190 -12.04 36.83 -19.24
C GLY A 190 -10.76 36.47 -20.00
N LEU A 191 -10.04 35.45 -19.54
CA LEU A 191 -8.78 34.96 -20.11
C LEU A 191 -8.98 33.64 -20.87
N ASP A 192 -8.00 33.24 -21.66
CA ASP A 192 -7.95 31.86 -22.15
C ASP A 192 -7.53 30.92 -21.01
N ALA A 193 -8.12 29.73 -20.95
CA ALA A 193 -7.72 28.72 -19.97
C ALA A 193 -6.24 28.35 -20.11
N GLU A 194 -5.68 28.42 -21.33
CA GLU A 194 -4.26 28.16 -21.61
C GLU A 194 -3.31 29.17 -20.94
N GLU A 195 -3.76 30.39 -20.65
CA GLU A 195 -2.97 31.42 -19.96
C GLU A 195 -2.83 31.18 -18.45
N ILE A 196 -3.58 30.22 -17.91
CA ILE A 196 -3.62 29.89 -16.49
C ILE A 196 -2.68 28.74 -16.19
N THR A 197 -1.70 28.97 -15.32
CA THR A 197 -0.72 27.96 -14.90
C THR A 197 -1.25 27.13 -13.75
N VAL A 198 -1.11 25.81 -13.81
CA VAL A 198 -1.40 24.93 -12.69
C VAL A 198 -0.15 24.85 -11.81
N LEU A 199 -0.24 25.39 -10.59
CA LEU A 199 0.91 25.48 -9.67
C LEU A 199 0.95 24.33 -8.66
N GLY A 200 -0.22 23.77 -8.30
CA GLY A 200 -0.30 22.65 -7.38
C GLY A 200 -1.65 21.95 -7.45
N VAL A 201 -1.66 20.63 -7.26
CA VAL A 201 -2.89 19.83 -7.11
C VAL A 201 -2.61 18.74 -6.10
N GLU A 202 -3.26 18.84 -4.94
CA GLU A 202 -3.03 18.01 -3.75
C GLU A 202 -4.31 17.28 -3.34
N ASN A 203 -4.18 16.08 -2.78
CA ASN A 203 -5.31 15.40 -2.15
C ASN A 203 -5.68 16.11 -0.84
N ALA A 204 -6.97 16.28 -0.58
CA ALA A 204 -7.48 16.93 0.61
C ALA A 204 -8.68 16.17 1.20
N ILE A 205 -8.89 16.33 2.50
CA ILE A 205 -10.11 15.88 3.18
C ILE A 205 -10.83 17.13 3.68
N TRP A 206 -12.05 17.33 3.20
CA TRP A 206 -12.89 18.45 3.56
C TRP A 206 -13.83 18.11 4.71
N PRO A 207 -14.23 19.09 5.54
CA PRO A 207 -15.05 18.85 6.72
C PRO A 207 -16.53 18.55 6.41
N ASP A 208 -16.99 18.90 5.21
CA ASP A 208 -18.38 18.80 4.77
C ASP A 208 -18.51 18.75 3.24
N GLY A 209 -19.74 18.52 2.76
CA GLY A 209 -20.08 18.51 1.33
C GLY A 209 -19.97 19.86 0.60
N CYS A 210 -19.65 20.95 1.30
CA CYS A 210 -19.33 22.25 0.68
C CYS A 210 -17.82 22.49 0.61
N LEU A 211 -17.01 21.46 0.86
CA LEU A 211 -15.56 21.50 0.78
C LEU A 211 -14.94 22.48 1.79
N GLY A 212 -15.65 22.75 2.90
CA GLY A 212 -15.27 23.75 3.89
C GLY A 212 -15.36 25.20 3.38
N ILE A 213 -16.11 25.44 2.31
CA ILE A 213 -16.39 26.79 1.78
C ILE A 213 -17.80 27.21 2.19
N PRO A 214 -17.97 28.34 2.90
CA PRO A 214 -19.29 28.81 3.32
C PRO A 214 -20.07 29.38 2.12
N LEU A 215 -21.01 28.61 1.59
CA LEU A 215 -21.89 29.03 0.50
C LEU A 215 -23.15 29.73 1.04
N GLN A 216 -23.41 30.96 0.61
CA GLN A 216 -24.60 31.71 1.07
C GLN A 216 -25.90 30.98 0.70
N GLY A 217 -26.72 30.70 1.72
CA GLY A 217 -28.06 30.12 1.54
C GLY A 217 -28.10 28.61 1.27
N GLN A 218 -26.96 27.91 1.34
CA GLN A 218 -26.89 26.45 1.19
C GLN A 218 -26.56 25.77 2.53
N SER A 219 -27.17 24.60 2.76
CA SER A 219 -26.82 23.74 3.89
C SER A 219 -25.88 22.63 3.41
N CYS A 220 -24.72 22.52 4.04
CA CYS A 220 -23.70 21.54 3.71
C CYS A 220 -24.01 20.20 4.37
N SER A 221 -23.86 19.09 3.64
CA SER A 221 -23.99 17.76 4.24
C SER A 221 -22.84 17.53 5.22
N PRO A 222 -23.11 17.15 6.47
CA PRO A 222 -22.05 16.87 7.44
C PRO A 222 -21.30 15.59 7.07
N GLY A 223 -19.98 15.59 7.25
CA GLY A 223 -19.13 14.41 7.03
C GLY A 223 -17.88 14.73 6.22
N GLN A 224 -16.80 13.99 6.48
CA GLN A 224 -15.54 14.19 5.77
C GLN A 224 -15.65 13.77 4.30
N VAL A 225 -15.22 14.64 3.40
CA VAL A 225 -15.26 14.40 1.95
C VAL A 225 -13.84 14.41 1.39
N SER A 226 -13.42 13.32 0.75
CA SER A 226 -12.14 13.29 0.03
C SER A 226 -12.23 14.08 -1.27
N GLY A 227 -11.17 14.80 -1.60
CA GLY A 227 -11.18 15.76 -2.70
C GLY A 227 -9.79 16.26 -3.08
N LEU A 228 -9.74 17.36 -3.83
CA LEU A 228 -8.50 17.98 -4.32
C LEU A 228 -8.43 19.46 -3.95
N SER A 229 -7.27 19.93 -3.49
CA SER A 229 -6.91 21.35 -3.47
C SER A 229 -6.13 21.67 -4.75
N ILE A 230 -6.57 22.67 -5.51
CA ILE A 230 -6.01 23.05 -6.81
C ILE A 230 -5.55 24.50 -6.72
N THR A 231 -4.26 24.75 -6.92
CA THR A 231 -3.69 26.11 -6.97
C THR A 231 -3.38 26.49 -8.41
N LEU A 232 -3.98 27.59 -8.86
CA LEU A 232 -3.81 28.15 -10.19
C LEU A 232 -3.10 29.51 -10.11
N GLY A 233 -2.26 29.82 -11.09
CA GLY A 233 -1.53 31.08 -11.18
C GLY A 233 -1.86 31.84 -12.46
N VAL A 234 -2.03 33.16 -12.32
CA VAL A 234 -2.16 34.10 -13.44
C VAL A 234 -1.24 35.30 -13.16
N GLY A 235 -0.11 35.39 -13.85
CA GLY A 235 0.94 36.35 -13.48
C GLY A 235 1.48 36.06 -12.07
N ASP A 236 1.44 37.06 -11.19
CA ASP A 236 1.84 36.96 -9.78
C ASP A 236 0.69 36.58 -8.83
N ASP A 237 -0.54 36.46 -9.35
CA ASP A 237 -1.74 36.16 -8.57
C ASP A 237 -1.99 34.65 -8.48
N LEU A 238 -2.43 34.21 -7.29
CA LEU A 238 -2.73 32.83 -6.96
C LEU A 238 -4.22 32.66 -6.67
N TYR A 239 -4.79 31.56 -7.15
CA TYR A 239 -6.18 31.20 -6.97
C TYR A 239 -6.29 29.76 -6.45
N GLU A 240 -7.02 29.56 -5.36
CA GLU A 240 -7.29 28.24 -4.80
C GLU A 240 -8.69 27.77 -5.19
N TYR A 241 -8.77 26.53 -5.65
CA TYR A 241 -10.00 25.80 -5.92
C TYR A 241 -10.01 24.52 -5.09
N ARG A 242 -11.19 24.11 -4.65
CA ARG A 242 -11.42 22.85 -3.94
C ARG A 242 -12.36 22.00 -4.76
N ALA A 243 -12.04 20.72 -4.88
CA ALA A 243 -12.87 19.75 -5.58
C ALA A 243 -13.22 18.56 -4.69
N ASP A 244 -14.32 17.87 -4.96
CA ASP A 244 -14.62 16.56 -4.37
C ASP A 244 -14.33 15.41 -5.35
N GLY A 245 -14.48 14.17 -4.86
CA GLY A 245 -14.35 12.96 -5.68
C GLY A 245 -15.49 12.72 -6.69
N HIS A 246 -16.50 13.60 -6.75
CA HIS A 246 -17.70 13.49 -7.59
C HIS A 246 -17.83 14.60 -8.64
N GLY A 247 -16.82 15.47 -8.77
CA GLY A 247 -16.72 16.49 -9.81
C GLY A 247 -17.22 17.87 -9.42
N LEU A 248 -17.60 18.11 -8.15
CA LEU A 248 -17.82 19.46 -7.64
C LEU A 248 -16.48 20.18 -7.60
N VAL A 249 -16.42 21.42 -8.12
CA VAL A 249 -15.23 22.30 -8.06
C VAL A 249 -15.69 23.70 -7.65
N LEU A 250 -15.14 24.21 -6.55
CA LEU A 250 -15.49 25.49 -5.93
C LEU A 250 -14.27 26.38 -5.76
N ALA A 251 -14.37 27.63 -6.21
CA ALA A 251 -13.36 28.65 -5.95
C ALA A 251 -13.39 29.09 -4.48
N VAL A 252 -12.22 29.22 -3.86
CA VAL A 252 -12.10 29.86 -2.54
C VAL A 252 -12.09 31.38 -2.74
N THR A 253 -13.18 32.07 -2.39
CA THR A 253 -13.27 33.53 -2.53
C THR A 253 -12.32 34.24 -1.55
N GLY A 254 -11.44 35.11 -2.06
CA GLY A 254 -10.49 35.91 -1.26
C GLY A 254 -9.01 35.70 -1.60
N ALA A 255 -8.68 34.86 -2.57
CA ALA A 255 -7.31 34.64 -3.02
C ALA A 255 -6.84 35.77 -3.97
N SER A 256 -6.26 36.83 -3.40
CA SER A 256 -5.33 37.76 -4.05
C SER A 256 -4.31 38.22 -2.99
N ASN A 257 -3.02 38.15 -3.31
CA ASN A 257 -1.89 38.22 -2.36
C ASN A 257 -1.81 39.53 -1.52
N PRO A 258 -1.12 39.53 -0.35
CA PRO A 258 -1.11 40.64 0.61
C PRO A 258 -0.05 41.67 0.23
N THR A 259 -0.47 42.85 -0.20
CA THR A 259 0.33 44.06 -0.05
C THR A 259 -0.57 45.24 0.31
N SER A 260 -0.59 45.61 1.58
CA SER A 260 -0.47 47.00 2.03
C SER A 260 -0.45 47.08 3.56
N ALA A 261 0.53 47.82 4.05
CA ALA A 261 0.82 48.10 5.45
C ALA A 261 -0.34 48.77 6.20
N VAL A 262 -0.36 48.60 7.53
CA VAL A 262 -0.31 49.66 8.56
C VAL A 262 -0.52 49.02 9.95
N SER A 263 0.47 49.18 10.84
CA SER A 263 0.25 49.24 12.30
C SER A 263 -0.06 50.69 12.66
N PRO A 264 -0.93 51.01 13.65
CA PRO A 264 -0.53 50.90 15.06
C PRO A 264 -1.62 50.51 16.09
N THR A 265 -1.16 49.87 17.17
CA THR A 265 -1.52 50.00 18.61
C THR A 265 -3.00 50.08 19.03
N THR A 266 -3.42 49.24 20.00
CA THR A 266 -3.79 49.63 21.40
C THR A 266 -4.22 48.41 22.22
N ALA A 267 -3.74 48.33 23.46
CA ALA A 267 -4.04 47.33 24.48
C ALA A 267 -5.42 47.52 25.15
N GLY A 268 -6.02 46.43 25.63
CA GLY A 268 -7.17 46.44 26.55
C GLY A 268 -7.71 45.05 26.86
N PRO A 269 -8.27 44.79 28.06
CA PRO A 269 -7.84 43.67 28.89
C PRO A 269 -8.80 42.47 29.01
N THR A 270 -8.19 41.32 29.32
CA THR A 270 -8.62 40.24 30.23
C THR A 270 -10.12 40.01 30.48
N ALA A 271 -10.62 38.86 30.03
CA ALA A 271 -11.65 38.11 30.71
C ALA A 271 -11.33 36.60 30.64
N THR A 272 -11.23 35.98 31.81
CA THR A 272 -11.01 34.55 32.07
C THR A 272 -12.15 33.67 31.52
N PRO A 273 -11.87 32.44 31.04
CA PRO A 273 -12.91 31.55 30.54
C PRO A 273 -13.64 30.80 31.67
N TYR A 274 -14.95 30.65 31.52
CA TYR A 274 -15.78 29.72 32.29
C TYR A 274 -15.67 28.33 31.67
N VAL A 275 -15.31 27.34 32.50
CA VAL A 275 -15.14 25.93 32.11
C VAL A 275 -16.47 25.19 32.32
N TRP A 276 -16.92 24.45 31.30
CA TRP A 276 -17.86 23.33 31.44
C TRP A 276 -17.19 22.04 30.92
N PRO A 277 -17.37 20.89 31.59
CA PRO A 277 -16.66 19.66 31.26
C PRO A 277 -17.26 19.04 29.99
N THR A 278 -16.42 18.84 28.97
CA THR A 278 -16.79 18.12 27.74
C THR A 278 -16.23 16.70 27.80
N ALA A 279 -16.98 15.78 27.19
CA ALA A 279 -16.82 14.33 27.17
C ALA A 279 -15.40 13.82 26.81
N LEU A 280 -15.13 12.57 27.21
CA LEU A 280 -13.89 11.84 26.92
C LEU A 280 -13.52 11.88 25.42
N PRO A 281 -12.22 12.01 25.07
CA PRO A 281 -11.77 11.91 23.69
C PRO A 281 -11.93 10.47 23.17
N THR A 282 -12.49 10.35 21.97
CA THR A 282 -12.45 9.15 21.15
C THR A 282 -11.05 8.99 20.56
N PRO A 283 -10.47 7.77 20.44
CA PRO A 283 -9.12 7.60 19.91
C PRO A 283 -9.03 8.09 18.45
N THR A 284 -8.13 9.04 18.22
CA THR A 284 -7.73 9.56 16.91
C THR A 284 -7.07 8.45 16.09
N ARG A 285 -7.64 8.14 14.91
CA ARG A 285 -7.01 7.24 13.93
C ARG A 285 -5.73 7.87 13.40
N THR A 286 -4.67 7.06 13.33
CA THR A 286 -3.38 7.36 12.71
C THR A 286 -3.56 7.68 11.21
N PRO A 287 -2.96 8.75 10.66
CA PRO A 287 -3.08 9.08 9.25
C PRO A 287 -2.33 8.06 8.36
N VAL A 288 -2.98 7.68 7.26
CA VAL A 288 -2.40 6.86 6.17
C VAL A 288 -1.39 7.71 5.40
N SER A 289 -0.18 7.19 5.18
CA SER A 289 0.89 7.88 4.46
C SER A 289 0.58 8.00 2.96
N THR A 290 0.64 9.23 2.45
CA THR A 290 0.49 9.57 1.02
C THR A 290 1.80 9.28 0.28
N PRO A 291 1.81 8.67 -0.92
CA PRO A 291 3.03 8.43 -1.67
C PRO A 291 3.68 9.75 -2.10
N ALA A 292 5.01 9.85 -1.92
CA ALA A 292 5.79 11.03 -2.27
C ALA A 292 5.91 11.19 -3.80
N PRO A 293 5.86 12.43 -4.33
CA PRO A 293 5.96 12.69 -5.76
C PRO A 293 7.34 12.33 -6.34
N THR A 294 7.37 11.96 -7.62
CA THR A 294 8.60 11.70 -8.39
C THR A 294 9.47 12.96 -8.45
N ARG A 295 10.72 12.85 -7.95
CA ARG A 295 11.63 13.97 -7.68
C ARG A 295 12.13 14.65 -8.97
N ALA A 296 11.98 15.98 -9.04
CA ALA A 296 12.64 16.79 -10.07
C ALA A 296 14.17 16.80 -9.85
N PRO A 297 14.99 16.77 -10.92
CA PRO A 297 16.45 16.77 -10.80
C PRO A 297 16.97 18.08 -10.17
N ALA A 298 17.99 17.98 -9.31
CA ALA A 298 18.56 19.15 -8.62
C ALA A 298 19.21 20.14 -9.61
N PRO A 299 18.99 21.46 -9.46
CA PRO A 299 19.52 22.46 -10.39
C PRO A 299 21.00 22.76 -10.14
N SER A 300 21.68 23.28 -11.16
CA SER A 300 23.02 23.88 -11.01
C SER A 300 22.92 25.40 -10.83
N GLY A 301 23.70 25.96 -9.90
CA GLY A 301 23.80 27.41 -9.68
C GLY A 301 23.08 27.97 -8.45
N TYR A 302 21.98 27.35 -7.99
CA TYR A 302 21.22 27.76 -6.80
C TYR A 302 20.68 26.54 -6.03
N TRP A 303 20.21 26.74 -4.81
CA TRP A 303 19.47 25.74 -4.04
C TRP A 303 17.99 25.79 -4.41
N ARG A 304 17.44 24.65 -4.83
CA ARG A 304 15.99 24.47 -4.85
C ARG A 304 15.55 24.06 -3.45
N ALA A 305 14.87 24.97 -2.75
CA ALA A 305 14.33 24.75 -1.42
C ALA A 305 12.86 24.34 -1.51
N GLU A 306 12.49 23.24 -0.86
CA GLU A 306 11.14 22.69 -0.78
C GLU A 306 10.71 22.68 0.68
N TYR A 307 9.80 23.57 1.06
CA TYR A 307 9.29 23.71 2.43
C TYR A 307 7.98 22.96 2.61
N TYR A 308 7.84 22.17 3.66
CA TYR A 308 6.67 21.35 3.98
C TYR A 308 6.09 21.80 5.33
N ALA A 309 4.77 21.77 5.48
CA ALA A 309 4.08 22.10 6.75
C ALA A 309 3.94 20.90 7.70
N ASN A 310 4.94 20.04 7.69
CA ASN A 310 5.10 18.92 8.60
C ASN A 310 6.60 18.67 8.79
N HIS A 311 7.00 17.95 9.82
CA HIS A 311 8.41 17.71 10.12
C HIS A 311 8.95 16.45 9.41
N GLU A 312 8.09 15.71 8.69
CA GLU A 312 8.37 14.44 8.05
C GLU A 312 8.78 14.55 6.57
N LEU A 313 8.85 15.76 6.01
CA LEU A 313 9.02 16.02 4.56
C LEU A 313 7.96 15.29 3.72
N ALA A 314 6.77 15.08 4.28
CA ALA A 314 5.71 14.32 3.69
C ALA A 314 4.80 15.20 2.82
N GLY A 315 4.22 14.62 1.77
CA GLY A 315 3.34 15.35 0.86
C GLY A 315 4.07 16.30 -0.08
N TYR A 316 3.36 17.32 -0.57
CA TYR A 316 3.95 18.34 -1.42
C TYR A 316 4.53 19.48 -0.58
N PRO A 317 5.62 20.12 -1.04
CA PRO A 317 6.12 21.32 -0.38
C PRO A 317 5.15 22.48 -0.61
N LEU A 318 4.71 23.13 0.48
CA LEU A 318 3.89 24.34 0.46
C LEU A 318 4.61 25.55 -0.15
N LEU A 319 5.94 25.53 -0.18
CA LEU A 319 6.74 26.56 -0.83
C LEU A 319 7.95 25.93 -1.50
N VAL A 320 8.08 26.15 -2.81
CA VAL A 320 9.31 25.85 -3.55
C VAL A 320 9.93 27.16 -4.00
N ARG A 321 11.20 27.41 -3.66
CA ARG A 321 11.89 28.63 -4.12
C ARG A 321 13.37 28.41 -4.38
N HIS A 322 13.95 29.39 -5.05
CA HIS A 322 15.38 29.45 -5.35
C HIS A 322 16.11 30.21 -4.25
N GLU A 323 17.22 29.66 -3.77
CA GLU A 323 18.00 30.24 -2.69
C GLU A 323 19.50 30.15 -2.97
N ASP A 324 20.24 31.20 -2.62
CA ASP A 324 21.67 31.26 -2.92
C ASP A 324 22.52 30.51 -1.87
N TRP A 325 22.04 30.46 -0.62
CA TRP A 325 22.72 29.85 0.53
C TRP A 325 21.70 29.30 1.55
N ILE A 326 22.13 28.32 2.35
CA ILE A 326 21.40 27.83 3.52
C ILE A 326 22.03 28.51 4.74
N ASP A 327 21.45 29.65 5.16
CA ASP A 327 21.88 30.42 6.33
C ASP A 327 20.67 31.15 6.93
N TYR A 328 19.82 30.40 7.64
CA TYR A 328 18.56 30.85 8.20
C TYR A 328 18.56 30.83 9.73
N ASP A 329 18.06 31.92 10.30
CA ASP A 329 17.64 32.03 11.70
C ASP A 329 16.21 32.59 11.70
N TRP A 330 15.23 31.70 11.79
CA TRP A 330 13.82 32.08 11.86
C TRP A 330 13.37 32.40 13.27
N GLY A 331 14.21 32.14 14.28
CA GLY A 331 13.85 32.31 15.69
C GLY A 331 12.60 31.49 16.02
N TYR A 332 11.64 32.11 16.70
CA TYR A 332 10.31 31.53 16.97
C TYR A 332 9.31 31.79 15.83
N GLY A 333 9.77 31.89 14.58
CA GLY A 333 8.98 32.32 13.43
C GLY A 333 8.98 31.27 12.31
N SER A 334 8.10 31.45 11.33
CA SER A 334 8.02 30.55 10.18
C SER A 334 8.90 31.01 9.01
N PRO A 335 9.33 30.11 8.10
CA PRO A 335 10.19 30.46 6.96
C PRO A 335 9.56 31.36 5.90
N ALA A 336 8.23 31.38 5.85
CA ALA A 336 7.43 32.21 4.99
C ALA A 336 5.99 32.29 5.50
N VAL A 337 5.27 33.32 5.07
CA VAL A 337 3.82 33.42 5.28
C VAL A 337 3.16 32.18 4.66
N GLY A 338 2.32 31.48 5.43
CA GLY A 338 1.64 30.26 5.00
C GLY A 338 2.33 28.95 5.41
N LEU A 339 3.57 28.99 5.91
CA LEU A 339 4.19 27.87 6.61
C LEU A 339 3.92 27.99 8.12
N PRO A 340 3.76 26.86 8.83
CA PRO A 340 3.58 26.90 10.27
C PRO A 340 4.87 27.38 10.96
N THR A 341 4.71 28.00 12.12
CA THR A 341 5.83 28.46 12.95
C THR A 341 6.65 27.30 13.50
N ASP A 342 5.94 26.22 13.86
CA ASP A 342 6.44 24.99 14.45
C ASP A 342 6.05 23.82 13.53
N HIS A 343 6.69 22.66 13.66
CA HIS A 343 6.39 21.46 12.86
C HIS A 343 6.46 21.66 11.33
N PHE A 344 7.51 22.30 10.82
CA PHE A 344 7.78 22.39 9.39
C PHE A 344 9.06 21.66 9.01
N SER A 345 9.27 21.40 7.73
CA SER A 345 10.53 20.83 7.24
C SER A 345 10.92 21.45 5.90
N VAL A 346 12.19 21.31 5.53
CA VAL A 346 12.74 21.87 4.31
C VAL A 346 13.69 20.88 3.67
N ARG A 347 13.57 20.66 2.36
CA ARG A 347 14.57 19.97 1.55
C ARG A 347 15.21 20.95 0.58
N TRP A 348 16.50 21.19 0.75
CA TRP A 348 17.32 21.91 -0.22
C TRP A 348 18.04 20.92 -1.12
N SER A 349 18.02 21.16 -2.43
CA SER A 349 18.77 20.36 -3.42
C SER A 349 19.55 21.26 -4.38
N ARG A 350 20.78 20.87 -4.69
CA ARG A 350 21.66 21.58 -5.64
C ARG A 350 22.72 20.67 -6.22
N ARG A 351 23.09 20.90 -7.48
CA ARG A 351 24.33 20.39 -8.07
C ARG A 351 25.46 21.41 -8.02
N VAL A 352 26.64 20.95 -7.60
CA VAL A 352 27.84 21.77 -7.43
C VAL A 352 29.03 21.07 -8.07
N ASN A 353 29.82 21.80 -8.85
CA ASN A 353 31.07 21.29 -9.39
C ASN A 353 32.20 21.51 -8.37
N PHE A 354 32.78 20.43 -7.87
CA PHE A 354 33.87 20.46 -6.91
C PHE A 354 35.22 20.26 -7.60
N SER A 355 36.25 20.89 -7.04
CA SER A 355 37.62 20.47 -7.31
C SER A 355 38.01 19.37 -6.33
N ALA A 356 38.68 18.33 -6.81
CA ALA A 356 39.06 17.18 -5.97
C ALA A 356 39.82 17.61 -4.70
N GLY A 357 39.45 17.04 -3.55
CA GLY A 357 40.11 17.29 -2.27
C GLY A 357 39.20 17.07 -1.07
N ASP A 358 39.76 17.21 0.13
CA ASP A 358 38.99 17.15 1.36
C ASP A 358 38.22 18.45 1.61
N TYR A 359 36.97 18.33 2.02
CA TYR A 359 36.11 19.45 2.40
C TYR A 359 35.63 19.26 3.84
N ASN A 360 35.58 20.35 4.58
CA ASN A 360 34.80 20.43 5.82
C ASN A 360 33.39 20.89 5.44
N TRP A 361 32.38 20.13 5.86
CA TRP A 361 30.96 20.46 5.77
C TRP A 361 30.48 20.83 7.17
N LYS A 362 30.16 22.11 7.39
CA LYS A 362 29.64 22.60 8.66
C LYS A 362 28.14 22.72 8.56
N VAL A 363 27.41 21.98 9.38
CA VAL A 363 25.95 21.98 9.44
C VAL A 363 25.52 22.41 10.84
N ARG A 364 24.60 23.35 10.94
CA ARG A 364 23.93 23.74 12.17
C ARG A 364 22.44 23.65 11.97
N ALA A 365 21.76 23.02 12.89
CA ALA A 365 20.32 22.86 12.84
C ALA A 365 19.73 22.89 14.24
N ASP A 366 18.61 23.56 14.38
CA ASP A 366 17.68 23.50 15.50
C ASP A 366 16.33 23.52 14.79
N ASP A 367 15.62 22.41 14.64
CA ASP A 367 15.86 21.05 15.14
C ASP A 367 16.73 20.14 14.22
N GLY A 368 16.12 19.13 13.57
CA GLY A 368 16.84 18.00 12.97
C GLY A 368 17.36 18.26 11.56
N VAL A 369 18.42 17.54 11.15
CA VAL A 369 19.05 17.72 9.84
C VAL A 369 19.63 16.43 9.26
N ARG A 370 19.55 16.30 7.93
CA ARG A 370 20.28 15.31 7.13
C ARG A 370 21.05 15.96 6.01
N LEU A 371 22.22 15.41 5.68
CA LEU A 371 23.02 15.80 4.52
C LEU A 371 23.25 14.59 3.64
N TYR A 372 22.90 14.68 2.36
CA TYR A 372 23.21 13.69 1.34
C TYR A 372 24.16 14.28 0.29
N ILE A 373 25.08 13.44 -0.18
CA ILE A 373 25.98 13.75 -1.29
C ILE A 373 25.92 12.58 -2.27
N ASP A 374 25.55 12.85 -3.52
CA ASP A 374 25.33 11.86 -4.59
C ASP A 374 24.40 10.71 -4.16
N GLY A 375 23.33 11.06 -3.44
CA GLY A 375 22.36 10.11 -2.88
C GLY A 375 22.83 9.34 -1.65
N VAL A 376 24.08 9.50 -1.20
CA VAL A 376 24.60 8.86 0.02
C VAL A 376 24.35 9.77 1.23
N LEU A 377 23.71 9.24 2.27
CA LEU A 377 23.51 9.93 3.55
C LEU A 377 24.85 10.09 4.30
N ILE A 378 25.29 11.33 4.47
CA ILE A 378 26.57 11.72 5.08
C ILE A 378 26.41 12.10 6.55
N LEU A 379 25.30 12.76 6.90
CA LEU A 379 24.94 13.14 8.27
C LEU A 379 23.46 12.81 8.48
N ASP A 380 23.13 12.09 9.55
CA ASP A 380 21.75 11.79 9.93
C ASP A 380 21.51 12.16 11.40
N ARG A 381 20.85 13.31 11.59
CA ARG A 381 20.41 13.78 12.91
C ARG A 381 18.95 14.20 12.84
N TRP A 382 18.09 13.23 12.57
CA TRP A 382 16.66 13.43 12.45
C TRP A 382 15.93 13.31 13.81
N TYR A 383 16.32 14.15 14.77
CA TYR A 383 15.72 14.24 16.11
C TYR A 383 15.82 15.69 16.63
N GLY A 384 14.99 16.06 17.61
CA GLY A 384 14.90 17.43 18.12
C GLY A 384 16.14 17.93 18.90
N GLY A 385 16.36 19.24 18.84
CA GLY A 385 17.35 20.02 19.57
C GLY A 385 18.49 20.59 18.70
N TYR A 386 19.09 21.69 19.17
CA TYR A 386 20.24 22.33 18.53
C TYR A 386 21.45 21.40 18.36
N THR A 387 21.97 21.35 17.14
CA THR A 387 23.17 20.62 16.77
C THR A 387 24.14 21.48 15.95
N GLU A 388 25.43 21.22 16.13
CA GLU A 388 26.49 21.73 15.26
C GLU A 388 27.46 20.59 14.92
N ASP A 389 27.63 20.33 13.64
CA ASP A 389 28.43 19.24 13.11
C ASP A 389 29.43 19.74 12.07
N ILE A 390 30.63 19.16 12.11
CA ILE A 390 31.65 19.32 11.08
C ILE A 390 31.99 17.94 10.52
N VAL A 391 31.55 17.68 9.29
CA VAL A 391 31.84 16.43 8.59
C VAL A 391 32.98 16.65 7.60
N LYS A 392 34.03 15.85 7.69
CA LYS A 392 35.11 15.82 6.69
C LYS A 392 34.75 14.83 5.60
N ARG A 393 34.72 15.29 4.35
CA ARG A 393 34.43 14.44 3.19
C ARG A 393 35.35 14.80 2.03
N TYR A 394 35.99 13.79 1.46
CA TYR A 394 36.68 13.92 0.18
C TYR A 394 35.64 14.06 -0.94
N MET A 395 35.79 15.09 -1.76
CA MET A 395 34.99 15.30 -2.96
C MET A 395 35.82 14.95 -4.19
N GLY A 396 35.21 14.23 -5.13
CA GLY A 396 35.78 14.04 -6.46
C GLY A 396 35.86 15.38 -7.20
N ALA A 397 36.62 15.41 -8.30
CA ALA A 397 36.48 16.50 -9.26
C ALA A 397 35.23 16.25 -10.10
N GLY A 398 34.40 17.26 -10.31
CA GLY A 398 33.21 17.16 -11.14
C GLY A 398 31.92 17.57 -10.41
N GLU A 399 30.80 17.37 -11.10
CA GLU A 399 29.47 17.72 -10.61
C GLU A 399 28.99 16.68 -9.59
N HIS A 400 28.58 17.16 -8.42
CA HIS A 400 28.03 16.37 -7.33
C HIS A 400 26.66 16.91 -6.93
N GLU A 401 25.73 16.03 -6.59
CA GLU A 401 24.43 16.40 -6.06
C GLU A 401 24.47 16.49 -4.54
N ILE A 402 24.01 17.61 -3.99
CA ILE A 402 23.92 17.85 -2.56
C ILE A 402 22.45 18.02 -2.19
N ILE A 403 22.00 17.28 -1.18
CA ILE A 403 20.67 17.43 -0.59
C ILE A 403 20.84 17.69 0.89
N VAL A 404 20.18 18.72 1.41
CA VAL A 404 20.06 18.98 2.84
C VAL A 404 18.60 18.90 3.20
N GLU A 405 18.26 18.09 4.18
CA GLU A 405 16.93 18.02 4.75
C GLU A 405 16.97 18.57 6.16
N PHE A 406 15.96 19.33 6.55
CA PHE A 406 15.83 19.94 7.87
C PHE A 406 14.39 19.82 8.36
N PHE A 407 14.19 19.73 9.67
CA PHE A 407 12.88 19.98 10.27
C PHE A 407 12.98 20.85 11.50
N GLU A 408 11.86 21.49 11.81
CA GLU A 408 11.55 22.12 13.07
C GLU A 408 10.37 21.41 13.74
N LEU A 409 10.44 21.21 15.05
CA LEU A 409 9.34 20.75 15.88
C LEU A 409 8.75 21.92 16.65
N GLU A 410 9.47 22.45 17.64
CA GLU A 410 9.02 23.53 18.51
C GLU A 410 10.20 24.41 18.93
N GLY A 411 10.01 25.73 18.95
CA GLY A 411 10.99 26.63 19.56
C GLY A 411 11.77 27.47 18.57
N ILE A 412 13.11 27.35 18.59
CA ILE A 412 13.99 28.21 17.78
C ILE A 412 14.39 27.46 16.52
N ALA A 413 13.90 27.92 15.37
CA ALA A 413 14.21 27.32 14.09
C ALA A 413 15.45 27.96 13.44
N ARG A 414 16.51 27.18 13.24
CA ARG A 414 17.76 27.60 12.61
C ARG A 414 18.29 26.52 11.69
N ALA A 415 18.72 26.89 10.49
CA ALA A 415 19.37 25.99 9.55
C ALA A 415 20.51 26.69 8.84
N ARG A 416 21.73 26.18 9.00
CA ARG A 416 22.92 26.69 8.30
C ARG A 416 23.77 25.57 7.77
N MET A 417 24.16 25.66 6.51
CA MET A 417 25.10 24.72 5.91
C MET A 417 26.16 25.44 5.09
N THR A 418 27.43 25.15 5.36
CA THR A 418 28.57 25.67 4.60
C THR A 418 29.58 24.57 4.32
N TRP A 419 30.37 24.71 3.25
CA TRP A 419 31.53 23.87 3.02
C TRP A 419 32.76 24.70 2.67
N GLU A 420 33.93 24.19 3.05
CA GLU A 420 35.21 24.78 2.68
C GLU A 420 36.19 23.70 2.25
N LYS A 421 36.90 23.93 1.14
CA LYS A 421 37.99 23.04 0.71
C LYS A 421 39.14 23.18 1.71
N LEU A 422 39.60 22.06 2.25
CA LEU A 422 40.81 22.00 3.05
C LEU A 422 42.02 22.09 2.13
N TYR A 423 42.82 23.14 2.28
CA TYR A 423 44.14 23.22 1.68
C TYR A 423 45.13 22.44 2.57
N PRO A 424 46.06 21.65 1.99
CA PRO A 424 46.75 20.61 2.74
C PRO A 424 47.83 21.20 3.69
N PRO A 425 48.08 20.60 4.87
CA PRO A 425 49.46 20.50 5.35
C PRO A 425 50.25 19.59 4.41
N LYS A 426 51.50 19.95 4.10
CA LYS A 426 52.45 19.21 3.26
C LYS A 426 52.60 17.73 3.69
N THR A 427 51.80 16.84 3.11
CA THR A 427 51.98 15.38 3.16
C THR A 427 51.35 14.80 1.88
N PRO A 428 51.93 13.73 1.27
CA PRO A 428 51.71 13.42 -0.13
C PRO A 428 50.27 12.94 -0.41
N ILE A 429 49.80 13.35 -1.58
CA ILE A 429 48.49 13.12 -2.18
C ILE A 429 48.12 11.62 -2.10
N PRO A 430 46.97 11.22 -1.52
CA PRO A 430 46.41 9.91 -1.80
C PRO A 430 46.01 9.88 -3.28
N SER A 431 46.59 8.94 -4.01
CA SER A 431 46.22 8.54 -5.37
C SER A 431 44.68 8.46 -5.49
N PRO A 432 44.06 8.86 -6.62
CA PRO A 432 42.61 8.79 -6.79
C PRO A 432 42.11 7.41 -6.40
N THR A 433 41.26 7.34 -5.38
CA THR A 433 40.57 6.11 -4.99
C THR A 433 39.86 5.58 -6.24
N PRO A 434 40.18 4.37 -6.72
CA PRO A 434 39.54 3.83 -7.91
C PRO A 434 38.02 3.84 -7.72
N THR A 435 37.29 4.39 -8.70
CA THR A 435 35.83 4.29 -8.75
C THR A 435 35.49 2.80 -8.79
N VAL A 436 34.98 2.26 -7.69
CA VAL A 436 34.64 0.84 -7.62
C VAL A 436 33.45 0.62 -8.55
N HIS A 437 33.68 -0.05 -9.67
CA HIS A 437 32.62 -0.51 -10.54
C HIS A 437 31.83 -1.61 -9.83
N ILE A 438 30.57 -1.34 -9.51
CA ILE A 438 29.65 -2.32 -8.94
C ILE A 438 28.81 -2.90 -10.08
N THR A 439 28.92 -4.21 -10.30
CA THR A 439 28.10 -4.98 -11.25
C THR A 439 27.19 -5.98 -10.54
N GLU A 440 27.53 -6.34 -9.30
CA GLU A 440 26.86 -7.35 -8.49
C GLU A 440 26.33 -6.69 -7.20
N TRP A 441 26.72 -7.18 -6.01
CA TRP A 441 26.33 -6.56 -4.75
C TRP A 441 27.22 -5.37 -4.43
N ARG A 442 26.58 -4.23 -4.13
CA ARG A 442 27.27 -3.11 -3.51
C ARG A 442 27.43 -3.39 -2.02
N GLY A 443 28.62 -3.81 -1.58
CA GLY A 443 28.94 -4.04 -0.17
C GLY A 443 29.54 -2.79 0.48
N GLU A 444 28.85 -2.25 1.49
CA GLU A 444 29.29 -1.12 2.32
C GLU A 444 29.66 -1.60 3.71
N TYR A 445 30.92 -1.45 4.09
CA TYR A 445 31.46 -1.97 5.34
C TYR A 445 31.77 -0.85 6.32
N PHE A 446 31.25 -0.95 7.54
CA PHE A 446 31.31 0.08 8.58
C PHE A 446 32.15 -0.43 9.77
N ALA A 447 33.00 0.44 10.32
CA ALA A 447 33.80 0.14 11.51
C ALA A 447 33.04 0.42 12.82
N ASN A 448 31.76 0.06 12.84
CA ASN A 448 30.86 0.06 13.99
C ASN A 448 29.75 -0.97 13.73
N ASN A 449 29.01 -1.34 14.76
CA ASN A 449 27.91 -2.30 14.71
C ASN A 449 26.53 -1.65 14.44
N GLU A 450 26.51 -0.40 13.99
CA GLU A 450 25.28 0.42 13.86
C GLU A 450 25.00 0.85 12.40
N LEU A 451 25.82 0.44 11.44
CA LEU A 451 25.77 0.90 10.04
C LEU A 451 25.83 2.43 9.88
N LYS A 452 26.49 3.12 10.83
CA LYS A 452 26.53 4.59 10.88
C LYS A 452 27.77 5.18 10.24
N GLY A 453 27.60 6.39 9.68
CA GLY A 453 28.67 7.20 9.13
C GLY A 453 29.13 6.73 7.75
N THR A 454 30.30 7.19 7.32
CA THR A 454 30.86 6.79 6.02
C THR A 454 31.45 5.37 6.10
N PRO A 455 31.10 4.45 5.17
CA PRO A 455 31.71 3.12 5.13
C PRO A 455 33.23 3.22 4.91
N ARG A 456 33.98 2.38 5.64
CA ARG A 456 35.46 2.27 5.52
C ARG A 456 35.90 1.55 4.26
N LEU A 457 34.98 0.81 3.63
CA LEU A 457 35.18 0.09 2.39
C LEU A 457 33.84 0.01 1.66
N VAL A 458 33.87 0.31 0.37
CA VAL A 458 32.80 -0.02 -0.57
C VAL A 458 33.41 -0.94 -1.62
N ARG A 459 32.81 -2.09 -1.89
CA ARG A 459 33.31 -3.01 -2.93
C ARG A 459 32.18 -3.73 -3.66
N ASN A 460 32.52 -4.31 -4.82
CA ASN A 460 31.67 -5.21 -5.57
C ASN A 460 31.82 -6.63 -5.04
N ASP A 461 30.81 -7.15 -4.36
CA ASP A 461 30.78 -8.54 -3.90
C ASP A 461 29.98 -9.39 -4.89
N ALA A 462 30.61 -10.43 -5.44
CA ALA A 462 29.93 -11.30 -6.42
C ALA A 462 28.79 -12.10 -5.79
N ARG A 463 28.93 -12.44 -4.51
CA ARG A 463 27.93 -13.14 -3.69
C ARG A 463 28.11 -12.75 -2.22
N ILE A 464 27.07 -12.94 -1.42
CA ILE A 464 27.13 -12.84 0.03
C ILE A 464 27.30 -14.25 0.58
N ASP A 465 28.55 -14.62 0.82
CA ASP A 465 28.97 -15.94 1.31
C ASP A 465 30.37 -15.75 1.93
N PHE A 466 30.39 -15.27 3.16
CA PHE A 466 31.59 -14.87 3.89
C PHE A 466 31.74 -15.66 5.19
N ASP A 467 32.96 -16.14 5.41
CA ASP A 467 33.42 -16.66 6.69
C ASP A 467 34.76 -15.99 7.00
N TRP A 468 34.73 -15.03 7.92
CA TRP A 468 35.92 -14.32 8.37
C TRP A 468 36.53 -14.95 9.62
N GLY A 469 35.88 -15.94 10.23
CA GLY A 469 36.24 -16.47 11.55
C GLY A 469 36.43 -15.35 12.56
N LEU A 470 37.51 -15.41 13.35
CA LEU A 470 37.92 -14.34 14.28
C LEU A 470 38.57 -13.12 13.61
N GLY A 471 38.47 -13.05 12.28
CA GLY A 471 39.18 -12.11 11.43
C GLY A 471 38.36 -10.87 11.11
N LYS A 472 38.56 -10.33 9.90
CA LYS A 472 37.85 -9.15 9.42
C LYS A 472 37.79 -9.10 7.91
N PRO A 473 36.80 -8.40 7.33
CA PRO A 473 36.63 -8.32 5.88
C PRO A 473 37.76 -7.59 5.15
N HIS A 474 38.42 -6.66 5.84
CA HIS A 474 39.49 -5.83 5.29
C HIS A 474 40.34 -5.19 6.40
N SER A 475 41.58 -4.82 6.08
CA SER A 475 42.52 -4.23 7.04
C SER A 475 42.05 -2.90 7.66
N SER A 476 41.20 -2.14 6.96
CA SER A 476 40.61 -0.87 7.42
C SER A 476 39.44 -1.02 8.42
N LEU A 477 39.02 -2.25 8.70
CA LEU A 477 37.97 -2.57 9.65
C LEU A 477 38.56 -3.11 10.97
N PRO A 478 37.84 -3.04 12.09
CA PRO A 478 38.15 -3.82 13.28
C PRO A 478 37.80 -5.31 13.08
N SER A 479 38.32 -6.18 13.95
CA SER A 479 37.94 -7.60 13.98
C SER A 479 36.55 -7.83 14.57
N ASP A 480 36.19 -7.01 15.56
CA ASP A 480 34.91 -7.06 16.26
C ASP A 480 34.18 -5.73 16.07
N ASN A 481 32.87 -5.69 16.33
CA ASN A 481 32.03 -4.48 16.26
C ASN A 481 32.09 -3.79 14.89
N PHE A 482 31.89 -4.56 13.82
CA PHE A 482 31.71 -4.03 12.47
C PHE A 482 30.34 -4.41 11.92
N SER A 483 29.91 -3.74 10.86
CA SER A 483 28.65 -4.05 10.20
C SER A 483 28.79 -3.84 8.70
N VAL A 484 27.89 -4.47 7.94
CA VAL A 484 27.92 -4.43 6.48
C VAL A 484 26.50 -4.29 5.94
N ARG A 485 26.33 -3.47 4.91
CA ARG A 485 25.11 -3.40 4.11
C ARG A 485 25.43 -3.79 2.68
N TRP A 486 24.75 -4.82 2.18
CA TRP A 486 24.77 -5.16 0.76
C TRP A 486 23.47 -4.73 0.11
N THR A 487 23.56 -4.16 -1.09
CA THR A 487 22.39 -3.78 -1.89
C THR A 487 22.55 -4.24 -3.32
N ARG A 488 21.48 -4.79 -3.90
CA ARG A 488 21.40 -5.15 -5.31
C ARG A 488 19.98 -5.05 -5.84
N LYS A 489 19.85 -4.73 -7.13
CA LYS A 489 18.61 -4.85 -7.88
C LYS A 489 18.63 -6.11 -8.73
N TYR A 490 17.53 -6.85 -8.73
CA TYR A 490 17.33 -8.03 -9.57
C TYR A 490 16.02 -7.91 -10.31
N ASP A 491 16.00 -8.29 -11.59
CA ASP A 491 14.75 -8.59 -12.29
C ASP A 491 14.38 -10.04 -11.98
N LEU A 492 13.31 -10.25 -11.22
CA LEU A 492 12.88 -11.55 -10.72
C LEU A 492 11.53 -11.98 -11.32
N PRO A 493 11.34 -13.27 -11.62
CA PRO A 493 10.03 -13.78 -12.00
C PRO A 493 9.05 -13.77 -10.82
N GLU A 494 7.76 -13.66 -11.13
CA GLU A 494 6.69 -13.76 -10.13
C GLU A 494 6.72 -15.12 -9.43
N GLY A 495 6.60 -15.09 -8.10
CA GLY A 495 6.38 -16.28 -7.30
C GLY A 495 6.62 -16.13 -5.80
N PRO A 496 6.47 -17.24 -5.05
CA PRO A 496 6.80 -17.32 -3.64
C PRO A 496 8.30 -17.52 -3.47
N TYR A 497 8.99 -16.62 -2.78
CA TYR A 497 10.42 -16.71 -2.51
C TYR A 497 10.71 -17.09 -1.07
N ARG A 498 11.68 -17.98 -0.90
CA ARG A 498 12.31 -18.31 0.37
C ARG A 498 13.75 -17.83 0.35
N PHE A 499 14.15 -17.11 1.40
CA PHE A 499 15.50 -16.60 1.59
C PHE A 499 16.14 -17.25 2.82
N ASP A 500 17.24 -17.96 2.62
CA ASP A 500 18.09 -18.48 3.68
C ASP A 500 19.18 -17.47 4.01
N VAL A 501 19.24 -17.07 5.27
CA VAL A 501 20.31 -16.22 5.79
C VAL A 501 21.01 -16.96 6.90
N ARG A 502 22.31 -17.21 6.72
CA ARG A 502 23.18 -17.62 7.82
C ARG A 502 23.86 -16.39 8.37
N ALA A 503 23.86 -16.18 9.69
CA ALA A 503 24.58 -15.06 10.31
C ALA A 503 25.15 -15.43 11.69
N ASP A 504 26.36 -14.94 11.94
CA ASP A 504 27.02 -14.81 13.24
C ASP A 504 27.66 -13.40 13.23
N ASP A 505 27.13 -12.38 13.90
CA ASP A 505 26.00 -12.42 14.83
C ASP A 505 24.62 -12.22 14.16
N GLY A 506 24.31 -10.98 13.77
CA GLY A 506 22.95 -10.54 13.47
C GLY A 506 22.75 -10.14 12.02
N ALA A 507 21.52 -10.26 11.52
CA ALA A 507 21.18 -9.87 10.17
C ALA A 507 19.76 -9.32 10.03
N ARG A 508 19.56 -8.46 9.03
CA ARG A 508 18.23 -8.04 8.55
C ARG A 508 18.17 -8.14 7.03
N LEU A 509 17.05 -8.61 6.51
CA LEU A 509 16.81 -8.70 5.07
C LEU A 509 15.62 -7.82 4.70
N TYR A 510 15.80 -6.98 3.68
CA TYR A 510 14.73 -6.17 3.10
C TYR A 510 14.55 -6.49 1.62
N ILE A 511 13.29 -6.57 1.20
CA ILE A 511 12.90 -6.66 -0.21
C ILE A 511 11.96 -5.48 -0.51
N ASP A 512 12.34 -4.62 -1.46
CA ASP A 512 11.64 -3.38 -1.80
C ASP A 512 11.36 -2.48 -0.58
N GLY A 513 12.29 -2.49 0.38
CA GLY A 513 12.18 -1.74 1.63
C GLY A 513 11.34 -2.40 2.71
N LEU A 514 10.68 -3.53 2.44
CA LEU A 514 9.92 -4.30 3.43
C LEU A 514 10.85 -5.24 4.19
N LEU A 515 10.79 -5.22 5.51
CA LEU A 515 11.58 -6.09 6.39
C LEU A 515 11.06 -7.52 6.31
N VAL A 516 11.83 -8.43 5.72
CA VAL A 516 11.47 -9.84 5.52
C VAL A 516 12.05 -10.74 6.62
N LEU A 517 13.15 -10.33 7.24
CA LEU A 517 13.83 -11.04 8.32
C LEU A 517 14.47 -10.01 9.26
N ASP A 518 14.26 -10.17 10.58
CA ASP A 518 14.84 -9.30 11.59
C ASP A 518 15.47 -10.09 12.74
N GLU A 519 16.79 -10.25 12.68
CA GLU A 519 17.59 -10.99 13.65
C GLU A 519 18.80 -10.13 14.09
N TRP A 520 18.56 -8.84 14.34
CA TRP A 520 19.59 -7.87 14.72
C TRP A 520 20.01 -7.96 16.20
N ARG A 521 20.62 -9.09 16.57
CA ARG A 521 21.03 -9.40 17.95
C ARG A 521 22.33 -10.18 17.99
N THR A 522 23.00 -10.16 19.14
CA THR A 522 24.18 -11.00 19.42
C THR A 522 23.78 -12.46 19.55
N GLN A 523 24.45 -13.34 18.80
CA GLN A 523 24.18 -14.78 18.75
C GLN A 523 25.27 -15.51 17.95
N SER A 524 25.53 -16.78 18.28
CA SER A 524 26.37 -17.64 17.44
C SER A 524 25.71 -17.97 16.10
N ALA A 525 26.52 -18.38 15.13
CA ALA A 525 26.10 -18.78 13.79
C ALA A 525 24.82 -19.62 13.74
N ARG A 526 23.77 -19.04 13.15
CA ARG A 526 22.45 -19.66 12.96
C ARG A 526 21.92 -19.39 11.57
N ASP A 527 21.02 -20.27 11.15
CA ASP A 527 20.29 -20.16 9.89
C ASP A 527 18.88 -19.61 10.19
N PHE A 528 18.50 -18.62 9.40
CA PHE A 528 17.25 -17.89 9.49
C PHE A 528 16.56 -17.92 8.13
N VAL A 529 15.23 -17.77 8.14
CA VAL A 529 14.43 -17.89 6.92
C VAL A 529 13.49 -16.70 6.80
N GLY A 530 13.57 -16.03 5.66
CA GLY A 530 12.65 -15.00 5.23
C GLY A 530 11.74 -15.50 4.11
N HIS A 531 10.48 -15.05 4.07
CA HIS A 531 9.55 -15.38 3.00
C HIS A 531 8.91 -14.12 2.42
N ALA A 532 8.74 -14.10 1.11
CA ALA A 532 8.03 -13.02 0.42
C ALA A 532 7.32 -13.57 -0.82
N TRP A 533 6.18 -12.99 -1.17
CA TRP A 533 5.60 -13.16 -2.50
C TRP A 533 6.03 -11.96 -3.34
N LEU A 534 6.70 -12.21 -4.47
CA LEU A 534 7.18 -11.16 -5.35
C LEU A 534 6.40 -11.21 -6.67
N PRO A 535 5.84 -10.08 -7.15
CA PRO A 535 5.39 -9.99 -8.53
C PRO A 535 6.59 -10.13 -9.49
N ALA A 536 6.33 -10.26 -10.80
CA ALA A 536 7.42 -10.20 -11.77
C ALA A 536 7.94 -8.77 -11.90
N GLY A 537 9.25 -8.59 -11.94
CA GLY A 537 9.89 -7.29 -12.23
C GLY A 537 11.17 -7.03 -11.45
N GLU A 538 11.58 -5.75 -11.43
CA GLU A 538 12.76 -5.32 -10.70
C GLU A 538 12.46 -5.20 -9.21
N HIS A 539 13.25 -5.89 -8.39
CA HIS A 539 13.20 -5.84 -6.93
C HIS A 539 14.54 -5.39 -6.36
N THR A 540 14.49 -4.56 -5.33
CA THR A 540 15.66 -4.15 -4.55
C THR A 540 15.82 -5.07 -3.35
N ILE A 541 16.95 -5.77 -3.25
CA ILE A 541 17.31 -6.62 -2.14
C ILE A 541 18.40 -5.94 -1.31
N VAL A 542 18.18 -5.82 -0.01
CA VAL A 542 19.15 -5.29 0.95
C VAL A 542 19.37 -6.30 2.06
N LEU A 543 20.61 -6.75 2.25
CA LEU A 543 21.01 -7.49 3.43
C LEU A 543 21.88 -6.59 4.31
N GLU A 544 21.50 -6.46 5.57
CA GLU A 544 22.30 -5.86 6.61
C GLU A 544 22.83 -6.94 7.54
N TYR A 545 24.07 -6.77 7.99
CA TYR A 545 24.77 -7.70 8.87
C TYR A 545 25.55 -6.95 9.94
N VAL A 546 25.63 -7.54 11.13
CA VAL A 546 26.43 -7.04 12.25
C VAL A 546 27.26 -8.16 12.86
N GLU A 547 28.53 -7.83 13.11
CA GLU A 547 29.43 -8.59 13.97
C GLU A 547 29.63 -7.80 15.27
N TYR A 548 29.33 -8.40 16.41
CA TYR A 548 29.64 -7.84 17.72
C TYR A 548 31.00 -8.31 18.19
N THR A 549 31.19 -9.63 18.34
CA THR A 549 32.44 -10.21 18.84
C THR A 549 32.59 -11.66 18.42
N LEU A 550 33.84 -12.12 18.38
CA LEU A 550 34.20 -13.50 18.06
C LEU A 550 34.11 -13.79 16.57
N ASN A 551 33.17 -14.63 16.15
CA ASN A 551 33.29 -15.38 14.91
C ASN A 551 32.33 -14.81 13.86
N ALA A 552 32.87 -14.16 12.83
CA ALA A 552 32.04 -13.46 11.86
C ALA A 552 31.76 -14.31 10.62
N THR A 553 30.48 -14.67 10.39
CA THR A 553 30.04 -15.33 9.15
C THR A 553 28.69 -14.82 8.70
N VAL A 554 28.51 -14.70 7.37
CA VAL A 554 27.22 -14.38 6.77
C VAL A 554 27.06 -15.00 5.38
N SER A 555 25.89 -15.54 5.09
CA SER A 555 25.53 -15.95 3.73
C SER A 555 24.06 -15.65 3.43
N LEU A 556 23.75 -15.38 2.16
CA LEU A 556 22.37 -15.21 1.67
C LEU A 556 22.16 -16.08 0.43
N GLN A 557 21.08 -16.86 0.46
CA GLN A 557 20.56 -17.59 -0.70
C GLN A 557 19.06 -17.29 -0.83
N GLY A 558 18.56 -17.19 -2.06
CA GLY A 558 17.15 -16.94 -2.33
C GLY A 558 16.69 -17.73 -3.54
N ALA A 559 15.53 -18.37 -3.44
CA ALA A 559 14.94 -19.15 -4.53
C ALA A 559 13.41 -19.10 -4.48
N ILE A 560 12.79 -19.29 -5.65
CA ILE A 560 11.35 -19.59 -5.72
C ILE A 560 11.09 -20.93 -5.03
N VAL A 561 10.02 -21.01 -4.24
CA VAL A 561 9.47 -22.24 -3.69
C VAL A 561 8.64 -22.93 -4.79
N PRO A 562 9.15 -24.03 -5.38
CA PRO A 562 8.52 -24.62 -6.56
C PRO A 562 7.33 -25.53 -6.21
N ALA A 563 7.28 -26.02 -4.98
CA ALA A 563 6.27 -26.93 -4.46
C ALA A 563 6.18 -26.79 -2.92
N PHE A 564 5.09 -27.27 -2.35
CA PHE A 564 4.80 -27.24 -0.92
C PHE A 564 4.56 -28.68 -0.43
N ASP A 565 5.37 -29.15 0.53
CA ASP A 565 5.22 -30.47 1.15
C ASP A 565 4.17 -30.44 2.27
N GLY A 566 4.11 -29.30 2.97
CA GLY A 566 3.15 -28.95 3.98
C GLY A 566 1.88 -28.34 3.41
N TRP A 567 1.42 -27.26 4.03
CA TRP A 567 0.37 -26.39 3.58
C TRP A 567 0.98 -25.21 2.84
N GLN A 568 0.47 -24.93 1.64
CA GLN A 568 0.76 -23.66 0.98
C GLN A 568 0.03 -22.54 1.73
N GLY A 569 0.74 -21.85 2.63
CA GLY A 569 0.21 -20.75 3.45
C GLY A 569 0.46 -19.40 2.82
N ALA A 570 -0.59 -18.74 2.34
CA ALA A 570 -0.55 -17.38 1.80
C ALA A 570 -1.09 -16.38 2.83
N TYR A 571 -0.34 -15.31 3.11
CA TYR A 571 -0.66 -14.33 4.15
C TYR A 571 -0.87 -12.93 3.54
N TYR A 572 -1.93 -12.24 3.94
CA TYR A 572 -2.39 -10.99 3.35
C TYR A 572 -2.40 -9.88 4.40
N PRO A 573 -1.90 -8.67 4.09
CA PRO A 573 -1.85 -7.55 5.04
C PRO A 573 -3.21 -6.82 5.13
N ASN A 574 -4.31 -7.58 5.08
CA ASN A 574 -5.70 -7.14 5.24
C ASN A 574 -6.54 -8.33 5.72
N ARG A 575 -7.74 -8.09 6.25
CA ARG A 575 -8.61 -9.14 6.82
C ARG A 575 -9.37 -9.96 5.78
N ASP A 576 -9.47 -9.46 4.56
CA ASP A 576 -10.45 -9.91 3.58
C ASP A 576 -9.85 -10.85 2.51
N LEU A 577 -8.57 -11.22 2.65
CA LEU A 577 -7.82 -12.05 1.69
C LEU A 577 -7.72 -11.38 0.32
N LEU A 578 -7.66 -10.05 0.32
CA LEU A 578 -7.66 -9.26 -0.89
C LEU A 578 -6.23 -9.03 -1.39
N GLY A 579 -6.09 -9.06 -2.71
CA GLY A 579 -4.84 -8.73 -3.40
C GLY A 579 -3.81 -9.84 -3.40
N ALA A 580 -2.60 -9.50 -3.83
CA ALA A 580 -1.48 -10.43 -3.73
C ALA A 580 -1.09 -10.63 -2.26
N PRO A 581 -0.77 -11.86 -1.84
CA PRO A 581 -0.24 -12.08 -0.50
C PRO A 581 1.08 -11.32 -0.32
N ARG A 582 1.40 -10.95 0.91
CA ARG A 582 2.71 -10.38 1.26
C ARG A 582 3.80 -11.45 1.27
N LEU A 583 3.44 -12.65 1.73
CA LEU A 583 4.31 -13.81 1.71
C LEU A 583 3.50 -15.09 1.49
N VAL A 584 4.17 -16.07 0.92
CA VAL A 584 3.68 -17.45 0.83
C VAL A 584 4.79 -18.34 1.36
N ARG A 585 4.44 -19.28 2.24
CA ARG A 585 5.38 -20.21 2.86
C ARG A 585 4.83 -21.63 2.87
N ASP A 586 5.72 -22.59 3.12
CA ASP A 586 5.38 -23.98 3.33
C ASP A 586 5.23 -24.26 4.83
N ASP A 587 3.99 -24.36 5.28
CA ASP A 587 3.65 -24.57 6.69
C ASP A 587 3.43 -26.06 6.96
N GLU A 588 4.28 -26.67 7.79
CA GLU A 588 4.17 -28.10 8.10
C GLU A 588 2.78 -28.50 8.64
N ALA A 589 2.23 -27.65 9.50
CA ALA A 589 0.89 -27.77 10.08
C ALA A 589 0.24 -26.38 10.25
N ILE A 590 -1.09 -26.36 10.36
CA ILE A 590 -1.83 -25.19 10.84
C ILE A 590 -1.97 -25.37 12.36
N ASP A 591 -0.96 -24.93 13.09
CA ASP A 591 -0.91 -24.93 14.56
C ASP A 591 -0.07 -23.74 15.04
N PHE A 592 -0.71 -22.57 15.08
CA PHE A 592 -0.08 -21.29 15.32
C PHE A 592 -0.70 -20.59 16.53
N ALA A 593 0.17 -20.04 17.38
CA ALA A 593 -0.20 -19.17 18.50
C ALA A 593 0.73 -17.96 18.50
N TRP A 594 0.40 -16.95 17.67
CA TRP A 594 1.20 -15.73 17.55
C TRP A 594 1.00 -14.78 18.74
N GLY A 595 -0.11 -14.92 19.48
CA GLY A 595 -0.43 -13.97 20.53
C GLY A 595 -0.65 -12.59 19.91
N THR A 596 0.00 -11.55 20.44
CA THR A 596 -0.10 -10.18 19.90
C THR A 596 0.95 -9.86 18.83
N ASP A 597 1.74 -10.85 18.40
CA ASP A 597 2.80 -10.66 17.42
C ASP A 597 2.29 -10.91 15.98
N GLN A 598 2.99 -10.36 14.99
CA GLN A 598 2.70 -10.60 13.58
C GLN A 598 3.21 -11.98 13.09
N PRO A 599 2.60 -12.57 12.05
CA PRO A 599 3.02 -13.88 11.54
C PRO A 599 4.38 -13.87 10.81
N ALA A 600 4.90 -12.70 10.44
CA ALA A 600 6.24 -12.48 9.89
C ALA A 600 6.58 -10.97 9.93
N PRO A 601 7.86 -10.56 9.94
CA PRO A 601 8.25 -9.15 10.04
C PRO A 601 7.65 -8.19 9.00
N ASN A 602 7.29 -8.68 7.80
CA ASN A 602 6.67 -7.91 6.72
C ASN A 602 5.14 -7.82 6.82
N MET A 603 4.54 -8.36 7.89
CA MET A 603 3.10 -8.37 8.15
C MET A 603 2.74 -7.41 9.27
N PRO A 604 1.55 -6.80 9.24
CA PRO A 604 1.03 -6.07 10.40
C PRO A 604 0.72 -7.06 11.54
N ALA A 605 0.74 -6.55 12.78
CA ALA A 605 0.38 -7.34 13.97
C ALA A 605 -1.11 -7.72 13.98
N ASP A 606 -1.97 -6.76 13.61
CA ASP A 606 -3.41 -6.92 13.53
C ASP A 606 -3.94 -6.66 12.11
N ASN A 607 -5.19 -7.02 11.86
CA ASN A 607 -5.90 -6.78 10.59
C ASN A 607 -5.26 -7.47 9.38
N TRP A 608 -4.86 -8.73 9.56
CA TRP A 608 -4.32 -9.57 8.50
C TRP A 608 -5.14 -10.86 8.35
N SER A 609 -4.89 -11.58 7.27
CA SER A 609 -5.55 -12.85 6.99
C SER A 609 -4.59 -13.85 6.37
N ALA A 610 -4.97 -15.12 6.39
CA ALA A 610 -4.21 -16.19 5.77
C ALA A 610 -5.12 -17.21 5.10
N ARG A 611 -4.61 -17.82 4.03
CA ARG A 611 -5.23 -18.97 3.37
C ARG A 611 -4.20 -20.08 3.24
N TRP A 612 -4.54 -21.24 3.78
CA TRP A 612 -3.78 -22.47 3.64
C TRP A 612 -4.47 -23.44 2.70
N ILE A 613 -3.70 -24.04 1.80
CA ILE A 613 -4.18 -25.04 0.84
C ILE A 613 -3.31 -26.29 0.93
N LYS A 614 -3.95 -27.46 1.02
CA LYS A 614 -3.26 -28.76 0.95
C LYS A 614 -4.16 -29.84 0.35
N ASP A 615 -3.56 -30.72 -0.44
CA ASP A 615 -4.18 -31.98 -0.85
C ASP A 615 -3.86 -33.07 0.18
N ILE A 616 -4.90 -33.66 0.78
CA ILE A 616 -4.76 -34.73 1.78
C ILE A 616 -5.37 -36.03 1.27
N TYR A 617 -4.79 -37.17 1.65
CA TYR A 617 -5.41 -38.46 1.38
C TYR A 617 -6.27 -38.90 2.56
N THR A 618 -7.51 -39.33 2.30
CA THR A 618 -8.40 -39.90 3.32
C THR A 618 -8.91 -41.28 2.92
N GLU A 619 -9.26 -42.10 3.90
CA GLU A 619 -10.09 -43.29 3.66
C GLU A 619 -11.54 -42.89 3.40
N ALA A 620 -12.37 -43.80 2.89
CA ALA A 620 -13.79 -43.53 2.73
C ALA A 620 -14.51 -43.43 4.09
N GLY A 621 -15.31 -42.39 4.31
CA GLY A 621 -16.15 -42.25 5.49
C GLY A 621 -16.39 -40.80 5.90
N THR A 622 -17.08 -40.62 7.03
CA THR A 622 -17.28 -39.29 7.61
C THR A 622 -16.00 -38.84 8.31
N HIS A 623 -15.53 -37.65 7.97
CA HIS A 623 -14.40 -36.97 8.58
C HIS A 623 -14.91 -35.72 9.30
N ARG A 624 -14.39 -35.48 10.49
CA ARG A 624 -14.60 -34.26 11.27
C ARG A 624 -13.34 -33.43 11.17
N PHE A 625 -13.49 -32.17 10.78
CA PHE A 625 -12.46 -31.15 10.91
C PHE A 625 -12.81 -30.31 12.13
N THR A 626 -11.83 -30.05 12.97
CA THR A 626 -11.94 -29.23 14.18
C THR A 626 -10.91 -28.12 14.09
N VAL A 627 -11.33 -26.88 14.31
CA VAL A 627 -10.43 -25.73 14.27
C VAL A 627 -10.64 -24.87 15.53
N THR A 628 -9.55 -24.54 16.22
CA THR A 628 -9.56 -23.50 17.26
C THR A 628 -9.02 -22.24 16.63
N THR A 629 -9.71 -21.10 16.79
CA THR A 629 -9.36 -19.85 16.11
C THR A 629 -9.63 -18.63 16.99
N ASP A 630 -8.79 -17.60 16.86
CA ASP A 630 -8.98 -16.24 17.35
C ASP A 630 -8.35 -15.32 16.28
N ASP A 631 -9.08 -14.64 15.39
CA ASP A 631 -10.54 -14.49 15.29
C ASP A 631 -11.20 -15.54 14.37
N GLY A 632 -11.53 -15.16 13.13
CA GLY A 632 -12.51 -15.86 12.29
C GLY A 632 -11.89 -16.88 11.35
N VAL A 633 -12.68 -17.90 10.98
CA VAL A 633 -12.22 -19.03 10.16
C VAL A 633 -13.30 -19.54 9.19
N ARG A 634 -12.87 -20.01 8.02
CA ARG A 634 -13.66 -20.82 7.09
C ARG A 634 -12.87 -22.05 6.66
N VAL A 635 -13.54 -23.20 6.59
CA VAL A 635 -12.92 -24.46 6.14
C VAL A 635 -13.72 -25.04 4.98
N TYR A 636 -13.03 -25.39 3.91
CA TYR A 636 -13.57 -26.02 2.72
C TYR A 636 -12.87 -27.35 2.44
N VAL A 637 -13.64 -28.34 2.03
CA VAL A 637 -13.12 -29.64 1.57
C VAL A 637 -13.76 -29.94 0.21
N ASP A 638 -12.93 -30.13 -0.82
CA ASP A 638 -13.35 -30.21 -2.23
C ASP A 638 -14.29 -29.07 -2.65
N GLY A 639 -14.01 -27.86 -2.14
CA GLY A 639 -14.82 -26.66 -2.39
C GLY A 639 -16.11 -26.58 -1.56
N VAL A 640 -16.48 -27.61 -0.80
CA VAL A 640 -17.64 -27.58 0.10
C VAL A 640 -17.26 -26.91 1.41
N ARG A 641 -17.92 -25.79 1.75
CA ARG A 641 -17.71 -25.07 3.01
C ARG A 641 -18.37 -25.79 4.18
N ILE A 642 -17.56 -26.38 5.05
CA ILE A 642 -17.99 -27.19 6.21
C ILE A 642 -17.95 -26.43 7.54
N ILE A 643 -17.16 -25.35 7.61
CA ILE A 643 -17.11 -24.41 8.73
C ILE A 643 -17.20 -22.99 8.15
N ASP A 644 -18.10 -22.17 8.71
CA ASP A 644 -18.27 -20.76 8.36
C ASP A 644 -18.43 -19.92 9.64
N HIS A 645 -17.30 -19.48 10.20
CA HIS A 645 -17.23 -18.66 11.39
C HIS A 645 -16.40 -17.41 11.11
N TRP A 646 -16.80 -16.65 10.09
CA TRP A 646 -16.09 -15.44 9.64
C TRP A 646 -16.50 -14.19 10.44
N VAL A 647 -16.28 -14.22 11.75
CA VAL A 647 -16.67 -13.17 12.69
C VAL A 647 -15.53 -12.82 13.64
N VAL A 648 -15.50 -11.60 14.14
CA VAL A 648 -14.56 -11.18 15.20
C VAL A 648 -15.02 -11.86 16.49
N SER A 649 -14.14 -12.60 17.15
CA SER A 649 -14.44 -13.37 18.34
C SER A 649 -13.15 -13.78 19.04
N ALA A 650 -13.15 -13.73 20.37
CA ALA A 650 -12.14 -14.43 21.15
C ALA A 650 -12.08 -15.93 20.81
N ALA A 651 -10.94 -16.55 21.14
CA ALA A 651 -10.66 -17.97 20.99
C ALA A 651 -11.89 -18.88 21.07
N SER A 652 -12.25 -19.51 19.96
CA SER A 652 -13.39 -20.41 19.85
C SER A 652 -13.05 -21.66 19.04
N GLU A 653 -13.67 -22.79 19.40
CA GLU A 653 -13.54 -24.05 18.68
C GLU A 653 -14.77 -24.27 17.79
N GLN A 654 -14.53 -24.59 16.52
CA GLN A 654 -15.55 -24.92 15.54
C GLN A 654 -15.29 -26.33 14.98
N SER A 655 -16.34 -27.06 14.62
CA SER A 655 -16.18 -28.33 13.91
C SER A 655 -17.19 -28.53 12.80
N GLY A 656 -16.77 -29.22 11.75
CA GLY A 656 -17.58 -29.54 10.57
C GLY A 656 -17.34 -30.98 10.13
N ASN A 657 -18.43 -31.68 9.80
CA ASN A 657 -18.38 -33.06 9.33
C ASN A 657 -18.64 -33.13 7.82
N ILE A 658 -17.89 -33.97 7.11
CA ILE A 658 -18.09 -34.26 5.68
C ILE A 658 -17.90 -35.74 5.38
N VAL A 659 -18.70 -36.29 4.46
CA VAL A 659 -18.52 -37.65 3.95
C VAL A 659 -17.57 -37.60 2.75
N LEU A 660 -16.44 -38.29 2.85
CA LEU A 660 -15.44 -38.36 1.79
C LEU A 660 -15.35 -39.78 1.23
N ALA A 661 -15.05 -39.88 -0.06
CA ALA A 661 -14.61 -41.13 -0.66
C ALA A 661 -13.17 -41.45 -0.20
N ALA A 662 -12.67 -42.65 -0.54
CA ALA A 662 -11.23 -42.88 -0.40
C ALA A 662 -10.52 -42.17 -1.55
N GLY A 663 -9.49 -41.38 -1.25
CA GLY A 663 -8.77 -40.63 -2.28
C GLY A 663 -8.14 -39.35 -1.76
N THR A 664 -7.64 -38.55 -2.70
CA THR A 664 -7.09 -37.22 -2.46
C THR A 664 -8.21 -36.18 -2.46
N HIS A 665 -8.22 -35.35 -1.43
CA HIS A 665 -9.19 -34.28 -1.22
C HIS A 665 -8.47 -32.96 -0.98
N ARG A 666 -8.98 -31.89 -1.61
CA ARG A 666 -8.43 -30.54 -1.48
C ARG A 666 -9.02 -29.88 -0.23
N VAL A 667 -8.18 -29.51 0.73
CA VAL A 667 -8.60 -28.73 1.90
C VAL A 667 -8.12 -27.29 1.74
N THR A 668 -9.01 -26.35 2.04
CA THR A 668 -8.70 -24.92 2.10
C THR A 668 -9.16 -24.38 3.44
N VAL A 669 -8.26 -23.72 4.16
CA VAL A 669 -8.54 -23.03 5.41
C VAL A 669 -8.28 -21.56 5.22
N GLU A 670 -9.26 -20.73 5.50
CA GLU A 670 -9.17 -19.27 5.50
C GLU A 670 -9.28 -18.78 6.94
N TYR A 671 -8.46 -17.80 7.32
CA TYR A 671 -8.39 -17.23 8.66
C TYR A 671 -8.22 -15.71 8.57
N PHE A 672 -8.73 -14.97 9.56
CA PHE A 672 -8.30 -13.60 9.79
C PHE A 672 -8.08 -13.31 11.28
N ASP A 673 -7.19 -12.35 11.53
CA ASP A 673 -7.02 -11.66 12.79
C ASP A 673 -7.47 -10.20 12.64
N ALA A 674 -8.42 -9.74 13.45
CA ALA A 674 -8.84 -8.35 13.49
C ALA A 674 -8.05 -7.54 14.52
N GLY A 675 -7.66 -8.21 15.60
CA GLY A 675 -6.59 -7.79 16.47
C GLY A 675 -6.65 -8.39 17.86
N GLY A 676 -5.63 -8.15 18.66
CA GLY A 676 -5.47 -8.80 19.95
C GLY A 676 -4.68 -10.10 19.82
N ASN A 677 -5.22 -11.22 20.28
CA ASN A 677 -4.50 -12.49 20.24
C ASN A 677 -4.82 -13.25 18.94
N ALA A 678 -3.81 -13.46 18.10
CA ALA A 678 -3.91 -14.29 16.91
C ALA A 678 -3.52 -15.75 17.23
N GLN A 679 -4.44 -16.68 16.98
CA GLN A 679 -4.17 -18.12 17.03
C GLN A 679 -5.07 -18.91 16.08
N ILE A 680 -4.53 -20.00 15.54
CA ILE A 680 -5.31 -21.00 14.81
C ILE A 680 -4.67 -22.39 14.93
N SER A 681 -5.47 -23.42 15.20
CA SER A 681 -5.03 -24.81 15.09
C SER A 681 -6.09 -25.65 14.38
N LEU A 682 -5.68 -26.52 13.46
CA LEU A 682 -6.53 -27.44 12.71
C LEU A 682 -6.18 -28.88 13.03
N ASP A 683 -7.20 -29.67 13.35
CA ASP A 683 -7.14 -31.13 13.42
C ASP A 683 -8.25 -31.76 12.56
N TRP A 684 -8.04 -32.99 12.07
CA TRP A 684 -9.11 -33.76 11.46
C TRP A 684 -8.97 -35.26 11.70
N ALA A 685 -10.10 -35.93 11.87
CA ALA A 685 -10.16 -37.36 12.09
C ALA A 685 -11.38 -37.99 11.44
N ARG A 686 -11.23 -39.26 11.02
CA ARG A 686 -12.37 -40.09 10.62
C ARG A 686 -13.22 -40.42 11.84
N VAL A 687 -14.51 -40.18 11.78
CA VAL A 687 -15.45 -40.45 12.89
C VAL A 687 -16.30 -41.69 12.62
N SER A 688 -16.50 -42.52 13.64
CA SER A 688 -17.32 -43.74 13.56
C SER A 688 -18.57 -43.62 14.43
N GLY A 689 -19.77 -43.90 13.87
CA GLY A 689 -21.02 -44.19 14.60
C GLY A 689 -21.54 -43.13 15.61
N ALA A 690 -22.80 -42.72 15.46
CA ALA A 690 -23.51 -41.69 16.26
C ALA A 690 -22.98 -40.23 16.12
N ASP A 691 -21.67 -40.00 16.08
CA ASP A 691 -21.07 -38.65 15.89
C ASP A 691 -20.81 -38.27 14.42
N ALA A 692 -21.23 -39.13 13.49
CA ALA A 692 -20.97 -39.05 12.06
C ALA A 692 -22.02 -38.24 11.27
N THR A 693 -22.81 -37.40 11.93
CA THR A 693 -23.85 -36.60 11.24
C THR A 693 -23.16 -35.57 10.36
N PRO A 694 -23.27 -35.64 9.02
CA PRO A 694 -22.62 -34.68 8.12
C PRO A 694 -23.23 -33.28 8.29
N THR A 695 -22.38 -32.25 8.22
CA THR A 695 -22.82 -30.87 8.19
C THR A 695 -23.22 -30.52 6.76
N TYR A 696 -24.52 -30.60 6.44
CA TYR A 696 -25.03 -30.09 5.18
C TYR A 696 -25.23 -28.58 5.28
N THR A 697 -24.20 -27.80 4.93
CA THR A 697 -24.41 -26.37 4.64
C THR A 697 -25.08 -26.26 3.28
N ARG A 698 -26.34 -25.83 3.24
CA ARG A 698 -27.08 -25.66 2.00
C ARG A 698 -26.43 -24.52 1.19
N THR A 699 -25.65 -24.85 0.16
CA THR A 699 -25.34 -23.90 -0.91
C THR A 699 -26.68 -23.42 -1.47
N ALA A 700 -26.91 -22.11 -1.54
CA ALA A 700 -28.13 -21.56 -2.11
C ALA A 700 -28.31 -22.13 -3.52
N THR A 701 -29.27 -23.04 -3.69
CA THR A 701 -29.63 -23.55 -5.00
C THR A 701 -30.22 -22.38 -5.78
N ALA A 702 -29.60 -22.01 -6.90
CA ALA A 702 -30.22 -21.13 -7.88
C ALA A 702 -31.62 -21.71 -8.18
N THR A 703 -32.67 -20.98 -7.81
CA THR A 703 -34.03 -21.41 -8.09
C THR A 703 -34.19 -21.35 -9.61
N ALA A 704 -34.30 -22.50 -10.26
CA ALA A 704 -34.63 -22.57 -11.67
C ALA A 704 -35.98 -21.85 -11.87
N THR A 705 -35.96 -20.73 -12.59
CA THR A 705 -37.18 -20.08 -13.07
C THR A 705 -37.90 -21.08 -13.97
N GLN A 706 -39.16 -21.41 -13.63
CA GLN A 706 -39.96 -22.34 -14.44
C GLN A 706 -40.14 -21.77 -15.85
N THR A 707 -39.77 -22.55 -16.85
CA THR A 707 -40.07 -22.31 -18.26
C THR A 707 -41.59 -22.25 -18.45
N PRO A 708 -42.17 -21.18 -19.03
CA PRO A 708 -43.61 -21.12 -19.25
C PRO A 708 -44.05 -22.20 -20.25
N THR A 709 -45.07 -22.98 -19.86
CA THR A 709 -45.72 -23.99 -20.69
C THR A 709 -46.49 -23.33 -21.84
N SER A 710 -46.16 -23.67 -23.08
CA SER A 710 -46.89 -23.22 -24.27
C SER A 710 -48.29 -23.81 -24.32
N THR A 711 -49.32 -22.96 -24.30
CA THR A 711 -50.72 -23.38 -24.44
C THR A 711 -51.11 -23.41 -25.93
N VAL A 712 -51.65 -24.56 -26.37
CA VAL A 712 -52.18 -24.76 -27.73
C VAL A 712 -53.45 -23.92 -27.92
N THR A 713 -53.50 -23.09 -28.97
CA THR A 713 -54.69 -22.31 -29.33
C THR A 713 -55.58 -23.11 -30.29
N PRO A 714 -56.90 -23.26 -30.04
CA PRO A 714 -57.81 -23.90 -30.98
C PRO A 714 -58.25 -22.93 -32.09
N THR A 715 -58.22 -23.41 -33.32
CA THR A 715 -58.74 -22.78 -34.54
C THR A 715 -60.27 -22.68 -34.49
N LEU A 716 -60.85 -21.54 -34.88
CA LEU A 716 -62.22 -21.48 -35.37
C LEU A 716 -62.38 -20.50 -36.54
N THR A 717 -62.74 -21.10 -37.68
CA THR A 717 -63.54 -20.68 -38.85
C THR A 717 -63.55 -19.24 -39.31
#